data_AF-A0A8S0X0F9-F1
#
_entry.id   AF-A0A8S0X0F9-F1
#
_cell.length_a   1.000
_cell.length_b   1.000
_cell.length_c   1.000
_cell.angle_alpha   90.00
_cell.angle_beta   90.00
_cell.angle_gamma   90.00
#
_symmetry.space_group_name_H-M   'P 1'
#
loop_
_entity.id
_entity.type
_entity.pdbx_description
1 polymer ?
#
loop_
_entity_poly.entity_id
_entity_poly.type
_entity_poly.pdbx_seq_one_letter_code
_entity_poly.pdbx_strand_id
1 'polypeptide(L)'
;MLIKDVAASLYDTALVPMSVHVAFIPRTSSSRGLSAGEVAQIIAQQNPTKFRVRKSHLRYFEHSILPPKQNWCQITLVPLSHPPPRQYESDFIQYRSGLPVVSVLPVAFDAISDIQTAPKLKKPKGKKLFQLLKALSVCKPIAIDDEFHGALLVHLNRIASFSPEWRGIVSKFVLFCQGEPTSIQATSEAVDMVAEGADVESISDSEDDDAEEDETEPSGPIDTRAPTVAERPLPASITPFPAVQPTVALVRPYIKKKRQDRQVVVSNATRAVVRLLQSRGINCVLHKRIAAFEYGIRNAPGEVELAILKGTGQHLSKDQIERSLLQEKPDLFAFRPSENGGTQRIFCYFDPTIAPPTKNHCEVVFTLIEIPLTSKYQTDRLVQLNGLLAVSLLPVVVDTLPVFLELSRQGRAAQKLLRQVVPMFFRRCSTSMEALLPIDEAYHREALSVFNETCNSIPDLAQHLKPFVDFCRKFMSSTDNIVPMPQETTQLSRSASTEQIISVAATNHPPLSVAEGLRTSIPISRSSVVAEAGSRFSRQRRKRKSQTAGAINRPQAACIIARRVVDILHSLGVGCALFGSLASHLYGNQRYPQDVDMLTFPPSESMMTQESLKEAIVANDSQFFLKDAKDPQATYRVLYFQVDEDFAPKRTFRSNRCKVDILIPGTMHLPALSPDMIQVRNTLPVIPYSLLLLHKVQAWDDHRKMTDEPHKYEKHTIDAKDVLNLLKSEHVVPLRQNRPWADRTLFSEEFYGLSRQRVREFYVAHPRSMQEFINLGF
;
A
#
# COMPACT_ATOMS: atom_id res chain seq x y z
N MET A 1 30.63 19.07 21.19
CA MET A 1 29.82 17.94 20.66
C MET A 1 29.91 17.86 19.15
N LEU A 2 29.40 18.85 18.39
CA LEU A 2 29.49 18.86 16.91
C LEU A 2 30.90 18.56 16.35
N ILE A 3 31.95 19.19 16.91
CA ILE A 3 33.35 18.95 16.48
C ILE A 3 33.79 17.50 16.73
N LYS A 4 33.32 16.87 17.82
CA LYS A 4 33.62 15.48 18.16
C LYS A 4 32.93 14.53 17.17
N ASP A 5 31.68 14.79 16.83
CA ASP A 5 30.89 13.92 15.96
C ASP A 5 31.39 14.00 14.50
N VAL A 6 31.74 15.21 14.05
CA VAL A 6 32.40 15.41 12.74
C VAL A 6 33.78 14.76 12.68
N ALA A 7 34.59 14.90 13.74
CA ALA A 7 35.92 14.30 13.78
C ALA A 7 35.88 12.77 13.83
N ALA A 8 34.95 12.18 14.60
CA ALA A 8 34.77 10.72 14.67
C ALA A 8 34.30 10.16 13.32
N SER A 9 33.30 10.78 12.69
CA SER A 9 32.81 10.35 11.37
C SER A 9 33.88 10.41 10.29
N LEU A 10 34.77 11.41 10.33
CA LEU A 10 35.88 11.51 9.37
C LEU A 10 37.00 10.53 9.68
N TYR A 11 37.26 10.25 10.97
CA TYR A 11 38.27 9.27 11.41
C TYR A 11 37.93 7.85 10.96
N ASP A 12 36.66 7.44 11.03
CA ASP A 12 36.21 6.11 10.62
C ASP A 12 36.34 5.87 9.09
N THR A 13 36.49 6.93 8.30
CA THR A 13 36.54 6.86 6.83
C THR A 13 37.92 7.00 6.21
N ALA A 14 38.97 7.33 6.98
CA ALA A 14 40.25 7.78 6.43
C ALA A 14 41.45 6.89 6.82
N LEU A 15 42.18 6.38 5.82
CA LEU A 15 43.46 5.65 5.99
C LEU A 15 44.70 6.57 6.06
N VAL A 16 44.53 7.91 6.02
CA VAL A 16 45.63 8.89 5.91
C VAL A 16 45.34 10.13 6.79
N PRO A 17 46.35 10.82 7.37
CA PRO A 17 46.11 12.01 8.20
C PRO A 17 45.36 13.12 7.44
N MET A 18 44.15 13.46 7.90
CA MET A 18 43.34 14.55 7.33
C MET A 18 43.38 15.82 8.20
N SER A 19 43.29 16.98 7.54
CA SER A 19 43.11 18.29 8.18
C SER A 19 41.70 18.82 7.95
N VAL A 20 41.01 19.23 9.02
CA VAL A 20 39.64 19.76 9.02
C VAL A 20 39.67 21.20 9.51
N HIS A 21 39.00 22.11 8.80
CA HIS A 21 38.89 23.51 9.20
C HIS A 21 37.49 23.76 9.76
N VAL A 22 37.42 24.26 10.99
CA VAL A 22 36.15 24.57 11.66
C VAL A 22 36.11 26.06 11.97
N ALA A 23 35.19 26.77 11.31
CA ALA A 23 34.94 28.17 11.58
C ALA A 23 34.04 28.31 12.83
N PHE A 24 34.33 29.30 13.69
CA PHE A 24 33.49 29.57 14.86
C PHE A 24 33.30 31.09 15.07
N ILE A 25 32.17 31.43 15.70
CA ILE A 25 31.82 32.81 16.06
C ILE A 25 31.82 32.89 17.60
N PRO A 26 32.78 33.58 18.23
CA PRO A 26 32.79 33.75 19.68
C PRO A 26 31.64 34.69 20.09
N ARG A 27 30.58 34.14 20.71
CA ARG A 27 29.54 34.92 21.37
C ARG A 27 29.94 35.16 22.82
N THR A 28 30.69 36.22 23.08
CA THR A 28 30.95 36.73 24.44
C THR A 28 30.66 38.22 24.51
N SER A 29 30.01 38.68 25.57
CA SER A 29 29.75 40.11 25.84
C SER A 29 31.00 40.88 26.31
N SER A 30 32.13 40.20 26.52
CA SER A 30 33.42 40.82 26.83
C SER A 30 34.17 41.24 25.56
N SER A 31 34.79 42.43 25.58
CA SER A 31 35.50 43.07 24.46
C SER A 31 36.71 42.31 23.90
N ARG A 32 37.10 41.20 24.52
CA ARG A 32 38.17 40.32 24.04
C ARG A 32 37.57 38.95 23.70
N GLY A 33 37.28 38.73 22.42
CA GLY A 33 36.83 37.43 21.93
C GLY A 33 37.90 36.36 22.13
N LEU A 34 37.48 35.10 22.33
CA LEU A 34 38.40 33.98 22.48
C LEU A 34 39.15 33.73 21.17
N SER A 35 40.48 33.64 21.26
CA SER A 35 41.33 33.20 20.16
C SER A 35 41.09 31.72 19.86
N ALA A 36 41.43 31.30 18.63
CA ALA A 36 41.37 29.89 18.23
C ALA A 36 42.16 28.96 19.18
N GLY A 37 43.29 29.45 19.73
CA GLY A 37 44.09 28.71 20.69
C GLY A 37 43.39 28.49 22.03
N GLU A 38 42.70 29.52 22.54
CA GLU A 38 41.92 29.43 23.78
C GLU A 38 40.72 28.49 23.62
N VAL A 39 40.00 28.56 22.49
CA VAL A 39 38.91 27.62 22.19
C VAL A 39 39.43 26.18 22.06
N ALA A 40 40.56 25.98 21.40
CA ALA A 40 41.18 24.66 21.29
C ALA A 40 41.59 24.11 22.68
N GLN A 41 42.14 24.96 23.56
CA GLN A 41 42.47 24.57 24.94
C GLN A 41 41.22 24.18 25.74
N ILE A 42 40.13 24.94 25.63
CA ILE A 42 38.86 24.61 26.30
C ILE A 42 38.34 23.25 25.84
N ILE A 43 38.33 22.99 24.52
CA ILE A 43 37.86 21.71 23.97
C ILE A 43 38.73 20.55 24.45
N ALA A 44 40.07 20.72 24.46
CA ALA A 44 40.98 19.69 24.94
C ALA A 44 40.86 19.44 26.46
N GLN A 45 40.66 20.48 27.26
CA GLN A 45 40.45 20.34 28.71
C GLN A 45 39.15 19.59 29.03
N GLN A 46 38.09 19.80 28.23
CA GLN A 46 36.82 19.09 28.40
C GLN A 46 36.89 17.61 28.00
N ASN A 47 37.85 17.23 27.13
CA ASN A 47 37.96 15.87 26.58
C ASN A 47 39.44 15.46 26.38
N PRO A 48 40.25 15.37 27.45
CA PRO A 48 41.71 15.24 27.34
C PRO A 48 42.19 13.90 26.80
N THR A 49 41.33 12.88 26.83
CA THR A 49 41.59 11.54 26.26
C THR A 49 41.46 11.52 24.74
N LYS A 50 40.60 12.38 24.18
CA LYS A 50 40.29 12.41 22.75
C LYS A 50 40.95 13.57 22.02
N PHE A 51 41.34 14.64 22.71
CA PHE A 51 41.90 15.81 22.08
C PHE A 51 43.20 16.29 22.74
N ARG A 52 44.21 16.64 21.93
CA ARG A 52 45.42 17.33 22.40
C ARG A 52 45.68 18.58 21.56
N VAL A 53 46.04 19.68 22.22
CA VAL A 53 46.46 20.90 21.52
C VAL A 53 47.95 20.83 21.20
N ARG A 54 48.32 21.15 19.96
CA ARG A 54 49.74 21.37 19.59
C ARG A 54 49.85 22.68 18.81
N LYS A 55 50.61 23.63 19.36
CA LYS A 55 50.65 25.04 18.92
C LYS A 55 49.25 25.67 18.99
N SER A 56 48.52 25.70 17.88
CA SER A 56 47.18 26.29 17.72
C SER A 56 46.16 25.34 17.09
N HIS A 57 46.52 24.08 16.89
CA HIS A 57 45.65 23.06 16.29
C HIS A 57 45.21 22.04 17.33
N LEU A 58 43.97 21.60 17.21
CA LEU A 58 43.38 20.56 18.03
C LEU A 58 43.56 19.23 17.29
N ARG A 59 44.19 18.23 17.93
CA ARG A 59 44.35 16.90 17.34
C ARG A 59 43.38 15.92 17.98
N TYR A 60 42.61 15.21 17.17
CA TYR A 60 41.68 14.18 17.62
C TYR A 60 42.32 12.79 17.60
N PHE A 61 42.07 11.99 18.64
CA PHE A 61 42.52 10.62 18.82
C PHE A 61 41.32 9.74 19.23
N GLU A 62 41.06 8.67 18.48
CA GLU A 62 40.14 7.61 18.88
C GLU A 62 40.96 6.52 19.59
N HIS A 63 40.46 6.00 20.72
CA HIS A 63 41.14 4.93 21.46
C HIS A 63 41.13 3.64 20.62
N SER A 64 42.19 3.37 19.87
CA SER A 64 42.45 2.05 19.30
C SER A 64 43.80 1.49 19.75
N ILE A 65 43.88 0.16 19.78
CA ILE A 65 44.91 -0.71 20.38
C ILE A 65 46.29 -0.61 19.67
N LEU A 66 46.46 0.33 18.73
CA LEU A 66 47.67 0.47 17.91
C LEU A 66 48.58 1.62 18.42
N PRO A 67 49.91 1.52 18.22
CA PRO A 67 50.85 2.46 18.82
C PRO A 67 50.64 3.91 18.32
N PRO A 68 50.87 4.93 19.18
CA PRO A 68 50.29 6.28 19.05
C PRO A 68 50.88 7.16 17.92
N LYS A 69 51.69 6.59 17.01
CA LYS A 69 52.57 7.39 16.16
C LYS A 69 52.00 7.77 14.80
N GLN A 70 50.86 7.24 14.32
CA GLN A 70 50.48 7.47 12.92
C GLN A 70 49.03 7.87 12.60
N ASN A 71 48.02 7.74 13.49
CA ASN A 71 46.64 8.09 13.13
C ASN A 71 46.06 9.18 14.05
N TRP A 72 45.99 10.41 13.55
CA TRP A 72 45.32 11.53 14.21
C TRP A 72 44.76 12.49 13.15
N CYS A 73 43.62 13.12 13.45
CA CYS A 73 43.03 14.16 12.61
C CYS A 73 43.43 15.54 13.13
N GLN A 74 43.91 16.42 12.25
CA GLN A 74 44.21 17.82 12.61
C GLN A 74 42.95 18.67 12.45
N ILE A 75 42.56 19.41 13.49
CA ILE A 75 41.44 20.34 13.45
C ILE A 75 42.01 21.76 13.63
N THR A 76 41.79 22.60 12.62
CA THR A 76 42.16 24.01 12.61
C THR A 76 40.93 24.85 12.89
N LEU A 77 40.91 25.54 14.03
CA LEU A 77 39.82 26.44 14.39
C LEU A 77 40.10 27.82 13.76
N VAL A 78 39.12 28.36 13.03
CA VAL A 78 39.22 29.67 12.36
C VAL A 78 38.20 30.62 12.97
N PRO A 79 38.63 31.70 13.65
CA PRO A 79 37.70 32.70 14.17
C PRO A 79 37.19 33.56 13.01
N LEU A 80 35.88 33.75 12.90
CA LEU A 80 35.31 34.68 11.93
C LEU A 80 35.34 36.11 12.50
N SER A 81 36.04 37.02 11.81
CA SER A 81 36.26 38.40 12.24
C SER A 81 35.01 39.29 12.11
N HIS A 82 34.01 38.88 11.34
CA HIS A 82 32.74 39.59 11.17
C HIS A 82 31.55 38.61 11.17
N PRO A 83 30.43 38.94 11.83
CA PRO A 83 29.20 38.17 11.64
C PRO A 83 28.77 38.25 10.17
N PRO A 84 28.27 37.16 9.57
CA PRO A 84 27.78 37.20 8.20
C PRO A 84 26.65 38.22 8.06
N PRO A 85 26.46 38.83 6.87
CA PRO A 85 25.39 39.79 6.63
C PRO A 85 24.02 39.20 7.03
N ARG A 86 23.13 40.06 7.57
CA ARG A 86 21.82 39.72 8.17
C ARG A 86 20.91 38.82 7.33
N GLN A 87 21.21 38.65 6.04
CA GLN A 87 20.50 37.78 5.10
C GLN A 87 20.57 36.28 5.46
N TYR A 88 21.53 35.85 6.30
CA TYR A 88 21.60 34.46 6.81
C TYR A 88 20.94 34.26 8.19
N GLU A 89 20.58 35.32 8.91
CA GLU A 89 19.88 35.22 10.20
C GLU A 89 18.38 34.98 10.04
N SER A 90 17.78 35.38 8.90
CA SER A 90 16.36 35.16 8.61
C SER A 90 15.99 33.70 8.40
N ASP A 91 16.91 32.88 7.88
CA ASP A 91 16.66 31.46 7.62
C ASP A 91 16.76 30.60 8.90
N PHE A 92 17.33 31.14 9.98
CA PHE A 92 17.54 30.43 11.24
C PHE A 92 16.57 30.84 12.37
N ILE A 93 15.84 31.96 12.26
CA ILE A 93 15.01 32.49 13.37
C ILE A 93 13.49 32.40 13.10
N GLN A 94 13.05 31.94 11.92
CA GLN A 94 11.62 31.82 11.62
C GLN A 94 10.99 30.50 12.11
N TYR A 95 11.06 30.24 13.43
CA TYR A 95 10.29 29.18 14.09
C TYR A 95 9.73 29.63 15.45
N ARG A 96 9.16 30.84 15.53
CA ARG A 96 8.31 31.27 16.66
C ARG A 96 7.27 32.31 16.25
N SER A 97 6.26 31.91 15.49
CA SER A 97 4.87 32.41 15.62
C SER A 97 4.07 31.96 14.39
N GLY A 98 2.99 31.22 14.62
CA GLY A 98 2.11 30.72 13.57
C GLY A 98 1.31 31.82 12.88
N LEU A 99 1.41 31.86 11.55
CA LEU A 99 0.36 32.04 10.53
C LEU A 99 1.06 32.36 9.19
N PRO A 100 0.78 31.66 8.07
CA PRO A 100 1.42 31.95 6.80
C PRO A 100 0.65 33.03 6.03
N VAL A 101 1.33 34.13 5.68
CA VAL A 101 0.93 35.01 4.57
C VAL A 101 1.50 34.37 3.30
N VAL A 102 0.63 33.87 2.42
CA VAL A 102 1.01 33.29 1.13
C VAL A 102 1.39 34.41 0.17
N SER A 103 2.64 34.45 -0.30
CA SER A 103 3.09 35.36 -1.36
C SER A 103 2.60 34.87 -2.72
N VAL A 104 1.63 35.58 -3.32
CA VAL A 104 1.01 35.25 -4.62
C VAL A 104 1.85 35.73 -5.82
N LEU A 105 2.87 36.56 -5.59
CA LEU A 105 3.67 37.22 -6.63
C LEU A 105 4.50 36.28 -7.54
N PRO A 106 5.14 35.19 -7.05
CA PRO A 106 5.96 34.33 -7.91
C PRO A 106 5.13 33.62 -9.01
N VAL A 107 3.89 33.24 -8.68
CA VAL A 107 2.97 32.56 -9.61
C VAL A 107 2.51 33.48 -10.73
N ALA A 108 2.37 34.78 -10.45
CA ALA A 108 2.03 35.77 -11.47
C ALA A 108 3.20 36.02 -12.43
N PHE A 109 4.44 35.99 -11.93
CA PHE A 109 5.64 36.20 -12.74
C PHE A 109 5.91 35.03 -13.69
N ASP A 110 5.78 33.79 -13.23
CA ASP A 110 5.89 32.60 -14.09
C ASP A 110 4.85 32.61 -15.21
N ALA A 111 3.61 33.00 -14.89
CA ALA A 111 2.54 33.14 -15.88
C ALA A 111 2.79 34.25 -16.90
N ILE A 112 3.47 35.34 -16.51
CA ILE A 112 3.85 36.46 -17.41
C ILE A 112 5.05 36.08 -18.27
N SER A 113 6.04 35.36 -17.70
CA SER A 113 7.21 34.86 -18.41
C SER A 113 6.84 33.82 -19.49
N ASP A 114 5.91 32.92 -19.17
CA ASP A 114 5.35 31.93 -20.11
C ASP A 114 4.61 32.55 -21.32
N ILE A 115 4.21 33.83 -21.22
CA ILE A 115 3.58 34.56 -22.32
C ILE A 115 4.63 35.17 -23.25
N GLN A 116 5.83 35.50 -22.75
CA GLN A 116 6.90 36.11 -23.54
C GLN A 116 7.44 35.17 -24.64
N THR A 117 7.32 33.86 -24.45
CA THR A 117 7.87 32.84 -25.36
C THR A 117 6.84 32.33 -26.39
N ALA A 118 5.58 32.78 -26.34
CA ALA A 118 4.51 32.27 -27.20
C ALA A 118 4.16 33.25 -28.35
N PRO A 119 4.42 32.92 -29.62
CA PRO A 119 4.25 33.86 -30.74
C PRO A 119 2.78 34.20 -31.07
N LYS A 120 1.79 33.46 -30.55
CA LYS A 120 0.35 33.79 -30.62
C LYS A 120 -0.38 33.26 -29.37
N LEU A 121 -1.05 34.12 -28.61
CA LEU A 121 -1.88 33.75 -27.46
C LEU A 121 -3.14 32.99 -27.92
N LYS A 122 -3.21 31.68 -27.67
CA LYS A 122 -4.46 30.90 -27.84
C LYS A 122 -5.49 31.37 -26.79
N LYS A 123 -6.75 31.57 -27.21
CA LYS A 123 -7.91 32.01 -26.37
C LYS A 123 -7.96 31.46 -24.92
N PRO A 124 -7.66 30.18 -24.62
CA PRO A 124 -7.74 29.66 -23.25
C PRO A 124 -6.67 30.19 -22.29
N LYS A 125 -5.45 30.56 -22.75
CA LYS A 125 -4.39 31.07 -21.87
C LYS A 125 -4.64 32.53 -21.43
N GLY A 126 -5.18 33.36 -22.33
CA GLY A 126 -5.58 34.74 -22.01
C GLY A 126 -6.70 34.83 -20.97
N LYS A 127 -7.65 33.87 -20.97
CA LYS A 127 -8.77 33.83 -20.02
C LYS A 127 -8.33 33.57 -18.57
N LYS A 128 -7.29 32.75 -18.37
CA LYS A 128 -6.71 32.49 -17.03
C LYS A 128 -5.94 33.69 -16.47
N LEU A 129 -5.12 34.34 -17.30
CA LEU A 129 -4.43 35.57 -16.90
C LEU A 129 -5.42 36.71 -16.60
N PHE A 130 -6.48 36.82 -17.39
CA PHE A 130 -7.55 37.80 -17.20
C PHE A 130 -8.27 37.60 -15.84
N GLN A 131 -8.58 36.35 -15.49
CA GLN A 131 -9.20 36.03 -14.20
C GLN A 131 -8.24 36.29 -13.03
N LEU A 132 -6.94 36.03 -13.20
CA LEU A 132 -5.92 36.29 -12.17
C LEU A 132 -5.75 37.80 -11.91
N LEU A 133 -5.59 38.61 -12.95
CA LEU A 133 -5.43 40.07 -12.81
C LEU A 133 -6.70 40.73 -12.26
N LYS A 134 -7.89 40.24 -12.64
CA LYS A 134 -9.17 40.69 -12.07
C LYS A 134 -9.32 40.32 -10.59
N ALA A 135 -8.82 39.15 -10.16
CA ALA A 135 -8.83 38.77 -8.76
C ALA A 135 -7.85 39.60 -7.93
N LEU A 136 -6.68 39.93 -8.48
CA LEU A 136 -5.67 40.75 -7.81
C LEU A 136 -6.09 42.21 -7.64
N SER A 137 -6.89 42.77 -8.56
CA SER A 137 -7.41 44.15 -8.47
C SER A 137 -8.45 44.37 -7.35
N VAL A 138 -8.85 43.32 -6.62
CA VAL A 138 -9.81 43.41 -5.49
C VAL A 138 -9.15 43.21 -4.13
N CYS A 139 -7.84 42.96 -4.11
CA CYS A 139 -7.06 42.78 -2.88
C CYS A 139 -6.70 44.14 -2.24
N LYS A 140 -6.02 44.18 -1.09
CA LYS A 140 -5.47 45.43 -0.54
C LYS A 140 -4.15 45.80 -1.23
N PRO A 141 -3.82 47.09 -1.42
CA PRO A 141 -2.53 47.49 -2.01
C PRO A 141 -1.38 46.95 -1.17
N ILE A 142 -0.41 46.34 -1.84
CA ILE A 142 0.83 45.83 -1.24
C ILE A 142 1.93 46.83 -1.63
N ALA A 143 2.77 47.26 -0.69
CA ALA A 143 3.91 48.10 -0.99
C ALA A 143 4.91 47.30 -1.85
N ILE A 144 5.22 47.81 -3.03
CA ILE A 144 6.17 47.23 -3.98
C ILE A 144 7.38 48.16 -4.04
N ASP A 145 8.60 47.63 -4.09
CA ASP A 145 9.79 48.47 -4.25
C ASP A 145 9.83 49.16 -5.63
N ASP A 146 10.52 50.29 -5.73
CA ASP A 146 10.55 51.14 -6.93
C ASP A 146 11.19 50.46 -8.16
N GLU A 147 12.15 49.56 -7.96
CA GLU A 147 12.85 48.82 -9.02
C GLU A 147 11.93 47.73 -9.60
N PHE A 148 11.19 47.04 -8.73
CA PHE A 148 10.17 46.06 -9.10
C PHE A 148 8.95 46.71 -9.76
N HIS A 149 8.56 47.91 -9.30
CA HIS A 149 7.47 48.69 -9.91
C HIS A 149 7.79 49.05 -11.37
N GLY A 150 9.03 49.46 -11.65
CA GLY A 150 9.50 49.77 -13.01
C GLY A 150 9.42 48.58 -13.96
N ALA A 151 9.93 47.41 -13.54
CA ALA A 151 9.90 46.19 -14.36
C ALA A 151 8.46 45.71 -14.63
N LEU A 152 7.60 45.75 -13.62
CA LEU A 152 6.20 45.35 -13.74
C LEU A 152 5.42 46.27 -14.71
N LEU A 153 5.64 47.59 -14.67
CA LEU A 153 5.00 48.55 -15.58
C LEU A 153 5.37 48.31 -17.04
N VAL A 154 6.63 47.95 -17.33
CA VAL A 154 7.08 47.63 -18.70
C VAL A 154 6.32 46.41 -19.25
N HIS A 155 6.14 45.36 -18.44
CA HIS A 155 5.42 44.16 -18.85
C HIS A 155 3.91 44.40 -19.00
N LEU A 156 3.31 45.15 -18.07
CA LEU A 156 1.89 45.49 -18.12
C LEU A 156 1.54 46.37 -19.32
N ASN A 157 2.37 47.37 -19.65
CA ASN A 157 2.16 48.21 -20.84
C ASN A 157 2.23 47.42 -22.15
N ARG A 158 3.08 46.38 -22.20
CA ARG A 158 3.15 45.47 -23.34
C ARG A 158 1.90 44.59 -23.43
N ILE A 159 1.34 44.14 -22.30
CA ILE A 159 0.06 43.42 -22.26
C ILE A 159 -1.10 44.32 -22.72
N ALA A 160 -1.11 45.58 -22.31
CA ALA A 160 -2.11 46.58 -22.70
C ALA A 160 -2.12 46.88 -24.21
N SER A 161 -1.04 46.56 -24.95
CA SER A 161 -1.00 46.72 -26.41
C SER A 161 -1.71 45.60 -27.19
N PHE A 162 -2.08 44.47 -26.57
CA PHE A 162 -2.70 43.35 -27.27
C PHE A 162 -4.18 43.57 -27.63
N SER A 163 -4.96 44.30 -26.82
CA SER A 163 -6.33 44.72 -27.16
C SER A 163 -6.82 45.92 -26.32
N PRO A 164 -7.86 46.65 -26.75
CA PRO A 164 -8.46 47.74 -25.97
C PRO A 164 -8.98 47.30 -24.59
N GLU A 165 -9.45 46.05 -24.47
CA GLU A 165 -9.98 45.50 -23.20
C GLU A 165 -8.87 45.29 -22.17
N TRP A 166 -7.68 44.87 -22.61
CA TRP A 166 -6.50 44.73 -21.75
C TRP A 166 -5.99 46.08 -21.23
N ARG A 167 -6.08 47.13 -22.05
CA ARG A 167 -5.68 48.49 -21.66
C ARG A 167 -6.48 49.01 -20.47
N GLY A 168 -7.80 48.77 -20.44
CA GLY A 168 -8.66 49.17 -19.32
C GLY A 168 -8.35 48.44 -18.01
N ILE A 169 -7.99 47.15 -18.09
CA ILE A 169 -7.68 46.33 -16.90
C ILE A 169 -6.30 46.63 -16.36
N VAL A 170 -5.30 46.75 -17.24
CA VAL A 170 -3.95 47.14 -16.86
C VAL A 170 -3.96 48.53 -16.22
N SER A 171 -4.68 49.50 -16.79
CA SER A 171 -4.78 50.84 -16.22
C SER A 171 -5.39 50.84 -14.82
N LYS A 172 -6.44 50.05 -14.58
CA LYS A 172 -7.04 49.89 -13.24
C LYS A 172 -6.11 49.20 -12.25
N PHE A 173 -5.35 48.21 -12.70
CA PHE A 173 -4.38 47.51 -11.86
C PHE A 173 -3.17 48.40 -11.50
N VAL A 174 -2.71 49.24 -12.43
CA VAL A 174 -1.65 50.23 -12.18
C VAL A 174 -2.10 51.28 -11.16
N LEU A 175 -3.30 51.84 -11.31
CA LEU A 175 -3.87 52.77 -10.33
C LEU A 175 -4.04 52.13 -8.95
N PHE A 176 -4.43 50.85 -8.92
CA PHE A 176 -4.51 50.07 -7.69
C PHE A 176 -3.15 49.89 -7.01
N CYS A 177 -2.09 49.58 -7.75
CA CYS A 177 -0.73 49.48 -7.22
C CYS A 177 -0.16 50.83 -6.74
N GLN A 178 -0.67 51.95 -7.27
CA GLN A 178 -0.32 53.31 -6.85
C GLN A 178 -1.10 53.79 -5.61
N GLY A 179 -2.00 52.97 -5.07
CA GLY A 179 -2.77 53.28 -3.88
C GLY A 179 -3.93 54.25 -4.10
N GLU A 180 -4.33 54.50 -5.35
CA GLU A 180 -5.46 55.38 -5.65
C GLU A 180 -6.81 54.66 -5.41
N PRO A 181 -7.77 55.28 -4.68
CA PRO A 181 -9.06 54.67 -4.41
C PRO A 181 -9.91 54.59 -5.68
N THR A 182 -10.09 53.38 -6.22
CA THR A 182 -11.00 53.13 -7.35
C THR A 182 -12.41 52.84 -6.83
N SER A 183 -13.32 53.81 -6.95
CA SER A 183 -14.74 53.64 -6.66
C SER A 183 -15.39 52.77 -7.75
N ILE A 184 -15.80 51.55 -7.39
CA ILE A 184 -16.69 50.71 -8.22
C ILE A 184 -18.06 50.66 -7.54
N GLN A 185 -19.05 51.39 -8.06
CA GLN A 185 -20.44 51.11 -7.78
C GLN A 185 -20.85 49.84 -8.56
N ALA A 186 -21.19 48.79 -7.83
CA ALA A 186 -21.82 47.60 -8.39
C ALA A 186 -23.33 47.83 -8.49
N THR A 187 -23.88 47.92 -9.71
CA THR A 187 -25.32 47.79 -9.94
C THR A 187 -25.68 46.32 -10.09
N SER A 188 -26.67 45.87 -9.31
CA SER A 188 -27.24 44.53 -9.37
C SER A 188 -28.26 44.46 -10.50
N GLU A 189 -27.93 43.79 -11.61
CA GLU A 189 -28.91 43.24 -12.56
C GLU A 189 -28.14 42.42 -13.63
N ALA A 190 -28.15 41.09 -13.48
CA ALA A 190 -27.96 40.06 -14.52
C ALA A 190 -27.57 38.72 -13.85
N VAL A 191 -28.54 38.08 -13.18
CA VAL A 191 -28.52 36.63 -12.95
C VAL A 191 -29.77 36.10 -13.63
N ASP A 192 -29.64 35.77 -14.91
CA ASP A 192 -30.34 34.68 -15.60
C ASP A 192 -29.83 34.61 -17.04
N MET A 193 -29.79 33.40 -17.59
CA MET A 193 -29.32 33.00 -18.93
C MET A 193 -27.81 32.69 -19.06
N VAL A 194 -27.44 31.43 -18.81
CA VAL A 194 -26.95 30.45 -19.83
C VAL A 194 -26.63 29.16 -19.06
N ALA A 195 -27.58 28.23 -19.07
CA ALA A 195 -27.33 26.83 -18.72
C ALA A 195 -28.21 25.97 -19.62
N GLU A 196 -27.69 25.58 -20.79
CA GLU A 196 -28.21 24.47 -21.57
C GLU A 196 -27.17 24.04 -22.63
N GLY A 197 -26.93 22.73 -22.71
CA GLY A 197 -26.35 22.09 -23.88
C GLY A 197 -24.86 21.75 -23.84
N ALA A 198 -24.50 20.65 -23.17
CA ALA A 198 -23.46 19.75 -23.66
C ALA A 198 -23.73 18.34 -23.12
N ASP A 199 -24.07 17.44 -24.05
CA ASP A 199 -24.19 16.01 -23.81
C ASP A 199 -22.91 15.45 -23.19
N VAL A 200 -23.09 14.60 -22.19
CA VAL A 200 -22.02 13.76 -21.65
C VAL A 200 -21.77 12.65 -22.65
N GLU A 201 -20.91 12.88 -23.63
CA GLU A 201 -20.15 11.79 -24.22
C GLU A 201 -19.26 11.21 -23.12
N SER A 202 -19.49 9.93 -22.83
CA SER A 202 -18.60 9.11 -22.05
C SER A 202 -17.19 9.24 -22.60
N ILE A 203 -16.29 9.85 -21.82
CA ILE A 203 -14.85 9.69 -22.00
C ILE A 203 -14.58 8.21 -21.77
N SER A 204 -14.55 7.45 -22.85
CA SER A 204 -13.77 6.23 -22.94
C SER A 204 -12.33 6.62 -22.66
N ASP A 205 -11.70 5.98 -21.69
CA ASP A 205 -10.24 5.93 -21.62
C ASP A 205 -9.76 5.55 -23.02
N SER A 206 -9.05 6.47 -23.68
CA SER A 206 -8.38 6.21 -24.94
C SER A 206 -7.40 5.07 -24.67
N GLU A 207 -7.78 3.89 -25.15
CA GLU A 207 -6.90 2.75 -25.32
C GLU A 207 -5.77 3.23 -26.24
N ASP A 208 -4.56 3.33 -25.70
CA ASP A 208 -3.36 3.40 -26.52
C ASP A 208 -3.20 2.01 -27.16
N ASP A 209 -3.50 1.97 -28.45
CA ASP A 209 -3.15 0.90 -29.36
C ASP A 209 -1.63 0.67 -29.32
N ASP A 210 -1.20 -0.29 -28.50
CA ASP A 210 -0.03 -1.08 -28.88
C ASP A 210 -0.42 -1.83 -30.15
N ALA A 211 -0.03 -1.28 -31.30
CA ALA A 211 -0.05 -2.00 -32.57
C ALA A 211 0.79 -3.27 -32.44
N GLU A 212 0.17 -4.36 -32.02
CA GLU A 212 0.63 -5.71 -32.31
C GLU A 212 0.31 -5.95 -33.79
N GLU A 213 1.30 -5.73 -34.66
CA GLU A 213 1.31 -6.35 -35.99
C GLU A 213 1.33 -7.86 -35.78
N ASP A 214 0.15 -8.47 -35.89
CA ASP A 214 -0.01 -9.90 -36.06
C ASP A 214 0.39 -10.21 -37.52
N GLU A 215 1.71 -10.29 -37.79
CA GLU A 215 2.20 -10.80 -39.08
C GLU A 215 1.95 -12.31 -39.15
N THR A 216 0.71 -12.67 -39.48
CA THR A 216 0.45 -13.90 -40.22
C THR A 216 0.90 -13.67 -41.66
N GLU A 217 2.07 -14.21 -42.05
CA GLU A 217 2.49 -14.30 -43.45
C GLU A 217 1.43 -15.02 -44.31
N PRO A 218 1.06 -14.48 -45.48
CA PRO A 218 0.57 -15.30 -46.58
C PRO A 218 1.49 -15.10 -47.79
N SER A 219 2.24 -16.15 -48.11
CA SER A 219 2.91 -16.32 -49.40
C SER A 219 1.87 -16.37 -50.53
N GLY A 220 1.87 -15.38 -51.44
CA GLY A 220 1.15 -15.44 -52.72
C GLY A 220 1.07 -14.10 -53.48
N PRO A 221 1.44 -14.03 -54.78
CA PRO A 221 1.47 -12.77 -55.51
C PRO A 221 0.17 -12.52 -56.27
N ILE A 222 -0.49 -11.38 -56.05
CA ILE A 222 -1.58 -10.91 -56.95
C ILE A 222 -1.51 -9.39 -57.17
N ASP A 223 -1.06 -9.06 -58.37
CA ASP A 223 -1.61 -8.15 -59.38
C ASP A 223 -2.42 -6.90 -58.98
N THR A 224 -1.94 -5.75 -59.44
CA THR A 224 -2.46 -4.39 -59.25
C THR A 224 -3.51 -4.01 -60.29
N ARG A 225 -4.76 -3.72 -59.89
CA ARG A 225 -5.67 -2.83 -60.64
C ARG A 225 -6.60 -2.02 -59.72
N ALA A 226 -6.51 -0.69 -59.85
CA ALA A 226 -7.44 0.29 -59.28
C ALA A 226 -8.78 0.33 -60.04
N PRO A 227 -9.86 0.86 -59.42
CA PRO A 227 -10.47 2.04 -60.04
C PRO A 227 -11.10 3.09 -59.09
N THR A 228 -10.80 4.34 -59.45
CA THR A 228 -11.67 5.52 -59.66
C THR A 228 -12.91 5.85 -58.81
N VAL A 229 -12.84 7.10 -58.33
CA VAL A 229 -13.83 8.04 -57.79
C VAL A 229 -15.11 8.20 -58.62
N ALA A 230 -16.26 8.31 -57.95
CA ALA A 230 -17.45 8.98 -58.48
C ALA A 230 -18.23 9.70 -57.34
N GLU A 231 -18.28 11.03 -57.44
CA GLU A 231 -19.19 11.92 -56.72
C GLU A 231 -20.63 11.77 -57.24
N ARG A 232 -21.65 11.98 -56.38
CA ARG A 232 -22.98 12.54 -56.73
C ARG A 232 -23.82 12.82 -55.46
N PRO A 233 -24.89 13.65 -55.53
CA PRO A 233 -25.15 14.69 -54.54
C PRO A 233 -26.42 14.47 -53.69
N LEU A 234 -26.52 15.32 -52.65
CA LEU A 234 -27.65 15.50 -51.73
C LEU A 234 -28.99 15.79 -52.42
N PRO A 235 -30.12 15.44 -51.76
CA PRO A 235 -31.31 16.27 -51.82
C PRO A 235 -31.86 16.63 -50.43
N ALA A 236 -32.66 17.69 -50.46
CA ALA A 236 -33.05 18.56 -49.35
C ALA A 236 -34.36 18.17 -48.63
N SER A 237 -34.49 18.77 -47.43
CA SER A 237 -35.68 19.23 -46.68
C SER A 237 -36.93 18.35 -46.56
N ILE A 238 -37.27 17.99 -45.31
CA ILE A 238 -38.65 17.72 -44.88
C ILE A 238 -38.90 18.41 -43.51
N THR A 239 -40.09 18.99 -43.40
CA THR A 239 -40.70 19.83 -42.35
C THR A 239 -41.08 19.08 -41.06
N PRO A 240 -41.35 19.77 -39.92
CA PRO A 240 -41.64 19.14 -38.64
C PRO A 240 -43.16 19.03 -38.34
N PHE A 241 -43.56 17.95 -37.68
CA PHE A 241 -44.87 17.76 -37.03
C PHE A 241 -44.66 17.02 -35.68
N PRO A 242 -45.61 17.05 -34.73
CA PRO A 242 -45.36 17.52 -33.37
C PRO A 242 -45.28 16.39 -32.34
N ALA A 243 -44.77 16.76 -31.17
CA ALA A 243 -44.50 15.92 -30.02
C ALA A 243 -45.72 15.14 -29.51
N VAL A 244 -45.53 13.83 -29.34
CA VAL A 244 -46.38 12.96 -28.51
C VAL A 244 -45.53 12.46 -27.35
N GLN A 245 -45.89 12.82 -26.12
CA GLN A 245 -45.26 12.31 -24.91
C GLN A 245 -45.77 10.89 -24.59
N PRO A 246 -44.89 9.92 -24.25
CA PRO A 246 -45.29 8.74 -23.51
C PRO A 246 -44.85 8.86 -22.05
N THR A 247 -45.84 8.79 -21.15
CA THR A 247 -45.66 8.64 -19.71
C THR A 247 -45.12 7.23 -19.43
N VAL A 248 -43.85 7.10 -19.01
CA VAL A 248 -43.27 5.82 -18.57
C VAL A 248 -43.08 5.86 -17.06
N ALA A 249 -43.82 4.97 -16.38
CA ALA A 249 -43.72 4.75 -14.95
C ALA A 249 -42.34 4.20 -14.55
N LEU A 250 -41.69 4.91 -13.62
CA LEU A 250 -40.35 4.60 -13.12
C LEU A 250 -40.43 3.51 -12.04
N VAL A 251 -40.25 2.24 -12.42
CA VAL A 251 -40.00 1.15 -11.45
C VAL A 251 -38.51 1.20 -11.06
N ARG A 252 -38.20 1.73 -9.87
CA ARG A 252 -36.83 1.72 -9.34
C ARG A 252 -36.47 0.35 -8.76
N PRO A 253 -35.30 -0.25 -9.10
CA PRO A 253 -34.78 -1.42 -8.41
C PRO A 253 -34.23 -1.00 -7.04
N TYR A 254 -35.07 -1.08 -6.03
CA TYR A 254 -34.75 -0.83 -4.63
C TYR A 254 -34.31 -2.16 -4.01
N ILE A 255 -33.04 -2.33 -3.56
CA ILE A 255 -32.63 -3.26 -2.45
C ILE A 255 -31.10 -3.31 -2.17
N LYS A 256 -30.15 -2.95 -3.08
CA LYS A 256 -28.70 -3.17 -2.80
C LYS A 256 -27.99 -2.13 -1.92
N LYS A 257 -28.41 -0.85 -1.92
CA LYS A 257 -27.66 0.25 -1.25
C LYS A 257 -27.62 0.14 0.28
N LYS A 258 -28.72 -0.31 0.92
CA LYS A 258 -28.85 -0.34 2.39
C LYS A 258 -27.86 -1.26 3.12
N ARG A 259 -27.29 -2.28 2.46
CA ARG A 259 -26.38 -3.25 3.11
C ARG A 259 -24.96 -2.71 3.24
N GLN A 260 -24.47 -2.00 2.22
CA GLN A 260 -23.12 -1.43 2.23
C GLN A 260 -23.01 -0.34 3.30
N ASP A 261 -24.02 0.53 3.41
CA ASP A 261 -24.01 1.62 4.39
C ASP A 261 -23.86 1.10 5.83
N ARG A 262 -24.54 0.01 6.19
CA ARG A 262 -24.45 -0.57 7.54
C ARG A 262 -23.07 -1.16 7.85
N GLN A 263 -22.43 -1.81 6.88
CA GLN A 263 -21.07 -2.35 7.06
C GLN A 263 -20.09 -1.21 7.36
N VAL A 264 -20.23 -0.09 6.66
CA VAL A 264 -19.41 1.11 6.88
C VAL A 264 -19.66 1.69 8.27
N VAL A 265 -20.93 1.92 8.67
CA VAL A 265 -21.26 2.44 10.02
C VAL A 265 -20.66 1.57 11.11
N VAL A 266 -20.83 0.24 11.03
CA VAL A 266 -20.38 -0.69 12.07
C VAL A 266 -18.85 -0.75 12.16
N SER A 267 -18.15 -0.75 11.03
CA SER A 267 -16.68 -0.75 11.04
C SER A 267 -16.12 0.58 11.56
N ASN A 268 -16.72 1.71 11.16
CA ASN A 268 -16.35 3.02 11.66
C ASN A 268 -16.62 3.15 13.17
N ALA A 269 -17.78 2.70 13.65
CA ALA A 269 -18.12 2.63 15.06
C ALA A 269 -17.08 1.83 15.86
N THR A 270 -16.72 0.65 15.35
CA THR A 270 -15.75 -0.25 15.99
C THR A 270 -14.38 0.43 16.13
N ARG A 271 -13.85 1.01 15.04
CA ARG A 271 -12.55 1.69 15.05
C ARG A 271 -12.57 2.93 15.94
N ALA A 272 -13.63 3.73 15.90
CA ALA A 272 -13.75 4.94 16.70
C ALA A 272 -13.74 4.60 18.20
N VAL A 273 -14.57 3.63 18.63
CA VAL A 273 -14.66 3.24 20.05
C VAL A 273 -13.33 2.64 20.52
N VAL A 274 -12.73 1.71 19.78
CA VAL A 274 -11.47 1.08 20.18
C VAL A 274 -10.34 2.12 20.30
N ARG A 275 -10.21 3.04 19.33
CA ARG A 275 -9.20 4.10 19.39
C ARG A 275 -9.36 5.01 20.60
N LEU A 276 -10.59 5.41 20.95
CA LEU A 276 -10.87 6.28 22.09
C LEU A 276 -10.71 5.59 23.45
N LEU A 277 -10.91 4.27 23.51
CA LEU A 277 -10.59 3.48 24.69
C LEU A 277 -9.08 3.32 24.86
N GLN A 278 -8.38 2.99 23.78
CA GLN A 278 -6.92 2.87 23.77
C GLN A 278 -6.21 4.17 24.12
N SER A 279 -6.71 5.33 23.65
CA SER A 279 -6.14 6.64 24.00
C SER A 279 -6.23 6.96 25.50
N ARG A 280 -7.11 6.27 26.24
CA ARG A 280 -7.24 6.34 27.70
C ARG A 280 -6.51 5.22 28.44
N GLY A 281 -5.74 4.39 27.75
CA GLY A 281 -5.12 3.20 28.33
C GLY A 281 -6.14 2.14 28.75
N ILE A 282 -7.38 2.18 28.23
CA ILE A 282 -8.39 1.15 28.47
C ILE A 282 -8.20 0.07 27.40
N ASN A 283 -7.72 -1.09 27.83
CA ASN A 283 -7.58 -2.24 26.95
C ASN A 283 -8.96 -2.85 26.68
N CYS A 284 -9.30 -3.01 25.41
CA CYS A 284 -10.53 -3.64 24.98
C CYS A 284 -10.28 -4.61 23.84
N VAL A 285 -11.16 -5.59 23.71
CA VAL A 285 -11.11 -6.62 22.68
C VAL A 285 -12.46 -6.78 22.00
N LEU A 286 -12.44 -7.06 20.70
CA LEU A 286 -13.65 -7.35 19.94
C LEU A 286 -14.32 -8.63 20.46
N HIS A 287 -15.64 -8.59 20.67
CA HIS A 287 -16.39 -9.69 21.27
C HIS A 287 -17.49 -10.24 20.34
N LYS A 288 -17.68 -11.57 20.33
CA LYS A 288 -18.73 -12.26 19.56
C LYS A 288 -18.80 -11.85 18.07
N ARG A 289 -19.93 -11.27 17.66
CA ARG A 289 -20.31 -11.04 16.27
C ARG A 289 -19.48 -9.96 15.60
N ILE A 290 -18.99 -8.98 16.37
CA ILE A 290 -18.18 -7.90 15.79
C ILE A 290 -16.79 -8.41 15.38
N ALA A 291 -16.20 -9.31 16.18
CA ALA A 291 -14.95 -9.97 15.80
C ALA A 291 -15.15 -10.72 14.48
N ALA A 292 -16.15 -11.62 14.40
CA ALA A 292 -16.45 -12.36 13.17
C ALA A 292 -16.76 -11.46 11.96
N PHE A 293 -17.37 -10.29 12.16
CA PHE A 293 -17.62 -9.31 11.11
C PHE A 293 -16.33 -8.67 10.58
N GLU A 294 -15.43 -8.23 11.46
CA GLU A 294 -14.13 -7.64 11.06
C GLU A 294 -13.20 -8.65 10.37
N TYR A 295 -13.41 -9.96 10.59
CA TYR A 295 -12.78 -11.05 9.80
C TYR A 295 -13.44 -11.30 8.43
N GLY A 296 -14.54 -10.62 8.10
CA GLY A 296 -15.29 -10.86 6.87
C GLY A 296 -16.14 -12.15 6.86
N ILE A 297 -16.30 -12.81 8.01
CA ILE A 297 -17.03 -14.10 8.12
C ILE A 297 -18.55 -13.88 8.17
N ARG A 298 -19.01 -12.73 8.70
CA ARG A 298 -20.43 -12.45 8.93
C ARG A 298 -20.89 -11.13 8.33
N ASN A 299 -22.20 -10.99 8.20
CA ASN A 299 -22.84 -9.71 7.94
C ASN A 299 -22.64 -8.76 9.13
N ALA A 300 -22.64 -7.45 8.87
CA ALA A 300 -22.50 -6.42 9.90
C ALA A 300 -23.57 -6.59 11.01
N PRO A 301 -23.16 -6.70 12.29
CA PRO A 301 -24.09 -6.79 13.41
C PRO A 301 -24.93 -5.51 13.57
N GLY A 302 -25.92 -5.54 14.46
CA GLY A 302 -26.69 -4.33 14.85
C GLY A 302 -25.97 -3.46 15.86
N GLU A 303 -25.01 -4.07 16.54
CA GLU A 303 -24.32 -3.51 17.69
C GLU A 303 -22.83 -3.87 17.61
N VAL A 304 -22.00 -2.98 18.13
CA VAL A 304 -20.58 -3.19 18.39
C VAL A 304 -20.43 -3.66 19.82
N GLU A 305 -20.16 -4.96 20.00
CA GLU A 305 -19.89 -5.54 21.31
C GLU A 305 -18.39 -5.55 21.62
N LEU A 306 -17.99 -4.88 22.70
CA LEU A 306 -16.61 -4.83 23.16
C LEU A 306 -16.49 -5.40 24.56
N ALA A 307 -15.45 -6.21 24.75
CA ALA A 307 -15.04 -6.69 26.05
C ALA A 307 -13.95 -5.76 26.60
N ILE A 308 -14.20 -5.12 27.75
CA ILE A 308 -13.22 -4.28 28.42
C ILE A 308 -12.43 -5.16 29.38
N LEU A 309 -11.11 -5.16 29.22
CA LEU A 309 -10.20 -5.92 30.06
C LEU A 309 -9.91 -5.10 31.32
N LYS A 310 -10.28 -5.62 32.50
CA LYS A 310 -9.86 -5.00 33.77
C LYS A 310 -8.34 -5.14 33.93
N GLY A 311 -7.59 -4.10 33.58
CA GLY A 311 -6.19 -3.96 33.95
C GLY A 311 -6.01 -3.67 35.44
N THR A 312 -4.77 -3.64 35.92
CA THR A 312 -4.39 -3.28 37.30
C THR A 312 -4.58 -1.79 37.63
N GLY A 313 -5.13 -1.01 36.71
CA GLY A 313 -5.43 0.43 36.86
C GLY A 313 -6.88 0.73 37.26
N GLN A 314 -7.23 2.02 37.30
CA GLN A 314 -8.55 2.52 37.71
C GLN A 314 -9.72 1.73 37.09
N HIS A 315 -10.54 1.14 37.96
CA HIS A 315 -11.77 0.46 37.55
C HIS A 315 -12.81 1.49 37.11
N LEU A 316 -12.98 1.64 35.79
CA LEU A 316 -14.09 2.40 35.22
C LEU A 316 -15.30 1.49 35.06
N SER A 317 -16.41 1.89 35.65
CA SER A 317 -17.72 1.29 35.38
C SER A 317 -18.15 1.54 33.93
N LYS A 318 -19.06 0.71 33.42
CA LYS A 318 -19.67 0.86 32.09
C LYS A 318 -20.19 2.29 31.87
N ASP A 319 -20.94 2.83 32.83
CA ASP A 319 -21.47 4.19 32.78
C ASP A 319 -20.38 5.26 32.69
N GLN A 320 -19.26 5.08 33.39
CA GLN A 320 -18.14 6.02 33.32
C GLN A 320 -17.48 6.00 31.94
N ILE A 321 -17.34 4.82 31.33
CA ILE A 321 -16.81 4.69 29.97
C ILE A 321 -17.74 5.39 28.97
N GLU A 322 -19.04 5.10 29.03
CA GLU A 322 -20.04 5.70 28.12
C GLU A 322 -20.08 7.23 28.25
N ARG A 323 -20.11 7.77 29.49
CA ARG A 323 -20.08 9.21 29.73
C ARG A 323 -18.78 9.85 29.23
N SER A 324 -17.65 9.16 29.40
CA SER A 324 -16.34 9.66 28.97
C SER A 324 -16.24 9.74 27.45
N LEU A 325 -16.71 8.71 26.73
CA LEU A 325 -16.78 8.71 25.27
C LEU A 325 -17.73 9.80 24.75
N LEU A 326 -18.91 9.95 25.39
CA LEU A 326 -19.86 11.01 25.07
C LEU A 326 -19.28 12.41 25.27
N GLN A 327 -18.54 12.63 26.36
CA GLN A 327 -17.94 13.92 26.66
C GLN A 327 -16.84 14.30 25.67
N GLU A 328 -16.04 13.32 25.23
CA GLU A 328 -14.93 13.58 24.30
C GLU A 328 -15.40 13.77 22.85
N LYS A 329 -16.40 12.99 22.42
CA LYS A 329 -16.92 12.99 21.05
C LYS A 329 -18.45 13.08 21.04
N PRO A 330 -19.04 14.21 21.48
CA PRO A 330 -20.49 14.38 21.55
C PRO A 330 -21.17 14.37 20.17
N ASP A 331 -20.40 14.58 19.10
CA ASP A 331 -20.83 14.49 17.70
C ASP A 331 -20.96 13.04 17.20
N LEU A 332 -20.23 12.11 17.82
CA LEU A 332 -20.21 10.70 17.42
C LEU A 332 -21.01 9.79 18.36
N PHE A 333 -21.26 10.20 19.60
CA PHE A 333 -21.97 9.36 20.57
C PHE A 333 -23.20 10.06 21.11
N ALA A 334 -24.28 9.30 21.32
CA ALA A 334 -25.43 9.78 22.07
C ALA A 334 -26.18 8.64 22.75
N PHE A 335 -26.95 8.99 23.79
CA PHE A 335 -27.91 8.08 24.41
C PHE A 335 -29.26 8.19 23.71
N ARG A 336 -29.84 7.05 23.32
CA ARG A 336 -31.20 6.96 22.80
C ARG A 336 -32.14 6.26 23.78
N PRO A 337 -33.44 6.64 23.82
CA PRO A 337 -34.44 5.84 24.52
C PRO A 337 -34.59 4.47 23.87
N SER A 338 -34.77 3.42 24.68
CA SER A 338 -35.06 2.08 24.18
C SER A 338 -36.41 2.04 23.45
N GLU A 339 -36.46 1.41 22.27
CA GLU A 339 -37.70 1.26 21.49
C GLU A 339 -38.76 0.43 22.24
N ASN A 340 -38.36 -0.38 23.23
CA ASN A 340 -39.26 -1.23 24.00
C ASN A 340 -39.96 -0.51 25.17
N GLY A 341 -39.90 0.82 25.24
CA GLY A 341 -40.54 1.61 26.31
C GLY A 341 -39.90 1.42 27.70
N GLY A 342 -38.76 0.73 27.78
CA GLY A 342 -38.00 0.60 29.01
C GLY A 342 -37.27 1.89 29.38
N THR A 343 -37.05 2.11 30.68
CA THR A 343 -36.25 3.24 31.20
C THR A 343 -34.77 3.16 30.84
N GLN A 344 -34.33 2.06 30.22
CA GLN A 344 -32.94 1.84 29.85
C GLN A 344 -32.55 2.70 28.63
N ARG A 345 -31.47 3.48 28.77
CA ARG A 345 -30.87 4.25 27.69
C ARG A 345 -29.89 3.36 26.92
N ILE A 346 -29.94 3.44 25.59
CA ILE A 346 -29.03 2.72 24.69
C ILE A 346 -27.92 3.68 24.27
N PHE A 347 -26.67 3.28 24.48
CA PHE A 347 -25.51 4.05 24.04
C PHE A 347 -25.24 3.75 22.56
N CYS A 348 -25.23 4.78 21.71
CA CYS A 348 -25.11 4.63 20.25
C CYS A 348 -23.94 5.45 19.71
N TYR A 349 -23.26 4.91 18.70
CA TYR A 349 -22.38 5.62 17.78
C TYR A 349 -23.18 6.15 16.58
N PHE A 350 -22.87 7.36 16.12
CA PHE A 350 -23.43 8.01 14.94
C PHE A 350 -22.30 8.33 13.96
N ASP A 351 -22.49 7.93 12.70
CA ASP A 351 -21.55 8.20 11.63
C ASP A 351 -21.98 9.46 10.86
N PRO A 352 -21.33 10.63 11.08
CA PRO A 352 -21.70 11.86 10.40
C PRO A 352 -21.40 11.81 8.89
N THR A 353 -20.61 10.84 8.43
CA THR A 353 -20.28 10.67 7.01
C THR A 353 -21.41 10.04 6.21
N ILE A 354 -22.41 9.45 6.88
CA ILE A 354 -23.54 8.78 6.26
C ILE A 354 -24.81 9.63 6.44
N ALA A 355 -25.22 10.27 5.34
CA ALA A 355 -26.39 11.13 5.30
C ALA A 355 -27.70 10.34 5.51
N PRO A 356 -28.69 10.87 6.26
CA PRO A 356 -30.05 10.33 6.32
C PRO A 356 -30.65 10.15 4.91
N PRO A 357 -31.53 9.16 4.65
CA PRO A 357 -32.41 8.44 5.60
C PRO A 357 -31.92 7.04 6.01
N THR A 358 -30.68 6.69 5.71
CA THR A 358 -30.13 5.38 6.10
C THR A 358 -29.87 5.35 7.61
N LYS A 359 -29.90 4.16 8.22
CA LYS A 359 -29.51 4.01 9.64
C LYS A 359 -28.02 4.34 9.74
N ASN A 360 -27.72 5.59 10.12
CA ASN A 360 -26.37 6.12 10.30
C ASN A 360 -25.83 5.92 11.71
N HIS A 361 -26.43 5.02 12.49
CA HIS A 361 -26.03 4.74 13.86
C HIS A 361 -25.91 3.25 14.12
N CYS A 362 -25.13 2.90 15.14
CA CYS A 362 -24.94 1.55 15.64
C CYS A 362 -24.94 1.58 17.17
N GLU A 363 -25.54 0.57 17.81
CA GLU A 363 -25.51 0.44 19.28
C GLU A 363 -24.13 -0.03 19.73
N VAL A 364 -23.64 0.47 20.86
CA VAL A 364 -22.34 0.09 21.42
C VAL A 364 -22.56 -0.54 22.78
N VAL A 365 -22.12 -1.79 22.94
CA VAL A 365 -22.35 -2.59 24.14
C VAL A 365 -21.01 -2.99 24.75
N PHE A 366 -20.78 -2.54 25.98
CA PHE A 366 -19.60 -2.91 26.76
C PHE A 366 -19.91 -4.09 27.69
N THR A 367 -19.08 -5.12 27.63
CA THR A 367 -19.01 -6.21 28.60
C THR A 367 -17.73 -6.07 29.40
N LEU A 368 -17.82 -5.86 30.72
CA LEU A 368 -16.64 -5.85 31.58
C LEU A 368 -16.21 -7.30 31.83
N ILE A 369 -14.99 -7.67 31.42
CA ILE A 369 -14.45 -9.01 31.69
C ILE A 369 -13.34 -8.88 32.73
N GLU A 370 -13.54 -9.53 33.87
CA GLU A 370 -12.50 -9.78 34.85
C GLU A 370 -11.65 -10.96 34.37
N ILE A 371 -10.68 -10.67 33.50
CA ILE A 371 -9.65 -11.67 33.20
C ILE A 371 -8.53 -11.43 34.21
N PRO A 372 -8.18 -12.40 35.07
CA PRO A 372 -6.94 -12.35 35.82
C PRO A 372 -5.80 -12.43 34.80
N LEU A 373 -5.33 -11.28 34.33
CA LEU A 373 -4.23 -11.13 33.37
C LEU A 373 -2.91 -11.43 34.07
N THR A 374 -2.64 -12.70 34.40
CA THR A 374 -1.31 -13.11 34.84
C THR A 374 -0.29 -12.89 33.71
N SER A 375 0.88 -12.34 34.04
CA SER A 375 1.91 -11.84 33.11
C SER A 375 2.41 -12.85 32.07
N LYS A 376 2.25 -14.15 32.29
CA LYS A 376 2.76 -15.21 31.40
C LYS A 376 1.86 -15.51 30.18
N TYR A 377 0.66 -14.92 30.09
CA TYR A 377 -0.36 -15.27 29.08
C TYR A 377 -0.87 -14.07 28.26
N GLN A 378 -0.19 -12.93 28.30
CA GLN A 378 -0.75 -11.63 27.86
C GLN A 378 -0.69 -11.38 26.35
N THR A 379 0.20 -12.01 25.59
CA THR A 379 0.41 -11.71 24.16
C THR A 379 -0.17 -12.76 23.23
N ASP A 380 -0.05 -14.05 23.57
CA ASP A 380 -0.23 -15.12 22.59
C ASP A 380 -1.71 -15.46 22.30
N ARG A 381 -2.64 -14.84 23.05
CA ARG A 381 -4.09 -15.06 22.93
C ARG A 381 -4.86 -13.90 22.30
N LEU A 382 -4.16 -12.80 22.03
CA LEU A 382 -4.73 -11.61 21.41
C LEU A 382 -4.30 -11.58 19.95
N VAL A 383 -5.26 -11.69 19.04
CA VAL A 383 -5.01 -11.55 17.61
C VAL A 383 -5.26 -10.10 17.21
N GLN A 384 -4.35 -9.49 16.46
CA GLN A 384 -4.53 -8.14 15.93
C GLN A 384 -5.24 -8.19 14.57
N LEU A 385 -6.37 -7.50 14.46
CA LEU A 385 -7.27 -7.50 13.30
C LEU A 385 -7.53 -6.10 12.83
N ASN A 386 -7.02 -5.75 11.65
CA ASN A 386 -7.12 -4.38 11.15
C ASN A 386 -6.65 -3.34 12.20
N GLY A 387 -5.66 -3.73 13.04
CA GLY A 387 -5.16 -2.92 14.16
C GLY A 387 -5.94 -3.04 15.48
N LEU A 388 -7.02 -3.83 15.54
CA LEU A 388 -7.89 -4.03 16.70
C LEU A 388 -7.56 -5.36 17.40
N LEU A 389 -7.53 -5.40 18.73
CA LEU A 389 -7.30 -6.64 19.45
C LEU A 389 -8.59 -7.47 19.53
N ALA A 390 -8.48 -8.79 19.31
CA ALA A 390 -9.56 -9.73 19.54
C ALA A 390 -9.06 -10.94 20.34
N VAL A 391 -9.91 -11.45 21.24
CA VAL A 391 -9.58 -12.64 22.04
C VAL A 391 -9.89 -13.87 21.21
N SER A 392 -8.89 -14.69 20.96
CA SER A 392 -9.16 -16.06 20.53
C SER A 392 -9.42 -16.92 21.76
N LEU A 393 -10.56 -17.60 21.79
CA LEU A 393 -10.87 -18.57 22.85
C LEU A 393 -10.12 -19.90 22.63
N LEU A 394 -9.51 -20.10 21.47
CA LEU A 394 -8.90 -21.37 21.10
C LEU A 394 -7.74 -21.77 22.02
N PRO A 395 -6.82 -20.86 22.41
CA PRO A 395 -5.72 -21.21 23.30
C PRO A 395 -6.15 -21.52 24.72
N VAL A 396 -7.25 -20.89 25.17
CA VAL A 396 -7.82 -21.21 26.48
C VAL A 396 -8.29 -22.67 26.50
N VAL A 397 -8.91 -23.12 25.42
CA VAL A 397 -9.41 -24.50 25.31
C VAL A 397 -8.27 -25.49 25.11
N VAL A 398 -7.27 -25.17 24.28
CA VAL A 398 -6.09 -26.01 24.06
C VAL A 398 -5.29 -26.18 25.36
N ASP A 399 -5.04 -25.10 26.11
CA ASP A 399 -4.25 -25.18 27.35
C ASP A 399 -4.97 -25.86 28.51
N THR A 400 -6.31 -25.92 28.49
CA THR A 400 -7.09 -26.58 29.55
C THR A 400 -7.29 -28.08 29.32
N LEU A 401 -7.17 -28.56 28.08
CA LEU A 401 -7.33 -29.99 27.73
C LEU A 401 -6.31 -30.91 28.41
N PRO A 402 -4.99 -30.61 28.46
CA PRO A 402 -4.02 -31.44 29.16
C PRO A 402 -4.33 -31.59 30.66
N VAL A 403 -4.87 -30.55 31.30
CA VAL A 403 -5.28 -30.60 32.71
C VAL A 403 -6.47 -31.54 32.91
N PHE A 404 -7.45 -31.51 32.00
CA PHE A 404 -8.57 -32.45 32.02
C PHE A 404 -8.13 -33.89 31.75
N LEU A 405 -7.18 -34.09 30.84
CA LEU A 405 -6.54 -35.38 30.57
C LEU A 405 -5.86 -35.93 31.82
N GLU A 406 -5.07 -35.12 32.52
CA GLU A 406 -4.36 -35.56 33.71
C GLU A 406 -5.30 -35.86 34.88
N LEU A 407 -6.33 -35.02 35.09
CA LEU A 407 -7.38 -35.30 36.07
C LEU A 407 -8.15 -36.59 35.75
N SER A 408 -8.31 -36.94 34.48
CA SER A 408 -9.02 -38.17 34.09
C SER A 408 -8.26 -39.45 34.49
N ARG A 409 -6.93 -39.34 34.67
CA ARG A 409 -6.04 -40.43 35.09
C ARG A 409 -6.02 -40.64 36.61
N GLN A 410 -6.47 -39.66 37.40
CA GLN A 410 -6.42 -39.69 38.88
C GLN A 410 -7.57 -40.48 39.55
N GLY A 411 -8.26 -41.36 38.82
CA GLY A 411 -9.25 -42.31 39.36
C GLY A 411 -10.71 -41.85 39.32
N ARG A 412 -11.62 -42.71 39.83
CA ARG A 412 -13.08 -42.61 39.60
C ARG A 412 -13.74 -41.32 40.13
N ALA A 413 -13.21 -40.74 41.21
CA ALA A 413 -13.76 -39.51 41.80
C ALA A 413 -13.49 -38.29 40.90
N ALA A 414 -12.28 -38.17 40.35
CA ALA A 414 -11.92 -37.12 39.41
C ALA A 414 -12.68 -37.27 38.08
N GLN A 415 -12.86 -38.51 37.60
CA GLN A 415 -13.70 -38.78 36.43
C GLN A 415 -15.17 -38.37 36.62
N LYS A 416 -15.74 -38.57 37.82
CA LYS A 416 -17.10 -38.12 38.15
C LYS A 416 -17.21 -36.59 38.13
N LEU A 417 -16.21 -35.88 38.64
CA LEU A 417 -16.15 -34.41 38.60
C LEU A 417 -16.00 -33.90 37.16
N LEU A 418 -15.12 -34.53 36.36
CA LEU A 418 -14.95 -34.21 34.94
C LEU A 418 -16.26 -34.38 34.16
N ARG A 419 -17.00 -35.48 34.38
CA ARG A 419 -18.31 -35.70 33.75
C ARG A 419 -19.34 -34.61 34.08
N GLN A 420 -19.20 -33.89 35.19
CA GLN A 420 -20.08 -32.78 35.55
C GLN A 420 -19.59 -31.44 35.00
N VAL A 421 -18.29 -31.16 35.13
CA VAL A 421 -17.69 -29.86 34.82
C VAL A 421 -17.50 -29.68 33.32
N VAL A 422 -17.09 -30.73 32.62
CA VAL A 422 -16.69 -30.66 31.23
C VAL A 422 -17.88 -30.34 30.29
N PRO A 423 -19.06 -30.98 30.41
CA PRO A 423 -20.22 -30.58 29.62
C PRO A 423 -20.68 -29.16 29.93
N MET A 424 -20.55 -28.67 31.17
CA MET A 424 -20.88 -27.27 31.51
C MET A 424 -19.89 -26.29 30.87
N PHE A 425 -18.59 -26.59 30.92
CA PHE A 425 -17.54 -25.79 30.30
C PHE A 425 -17.75 -25.75 28.78
N PHE A 426 -17.91 -26.90 28.12
CA PHE A 426 -18.10 -26.97 26.68
C PHE A 426 -19.47 -26.50 26.22
N ARG A 427 -20.54 -26.54 27.03
CA ARG A 427 -21.83 -25.92 26.71
C ARG A 427 -21.76 -24.39 26.76
N ARG A 428 -20.95 -23.82 27.66
CA ARG A 428 -20.65 -22.38 27.68
C ARG A 428 -19.71 -21.97 26.55
N CYS A 429 -18.70 -22.78 26.26
CA CYS A 429 -17.83 -22.57 25.10
C CYS A 429 -18.61 -22.76 23.79
N SER A 430 -19.56 -23.69 23.67
CA SER A 430 -20.31 -23.95 22.42
C SER A 430 -21.29 -22.85 22.06
N THR A 431 -21.89 -22.18 23.05
CA THR A 431 -22.59 -20.91 22.82
C THR A 431 -21.66 -19.77 22.37
N SER A 432 -20.34 -19.94 22.53
CA SER A 432 -19.28 -18.99 22.16
C SER A 432 -18.32 -19.53 21.08
N MET A 433 -18.60 -20.71 20.51
CA MET A 433 -17.66 -21.43 19.63
C MET A 433 -17.46 -20.73 18.29
N GLU A 434 -18.36 -19.81 17.95
CA GLU A 434 -18.30 -18.97 16.77
C GLU A 434 -17.30 -17.80 16.90
N ALA A 435 -16.68 -17.64 18.08
CA ALA A 435 -15.61 -16.69 18.38
C ALA A 435 -14.21 -17.36 18.45
N LEU A 436 -14.08 -18.60 17.98
CA LEU A 436 -12.79 -19.27 17.84
C LEU A 436 -12.11 -18.73 16.58
N LEU A 437 -11.20 -17.78 16.80
CA LEU A 437 -10.47 -17.07 15.76
C LEU A 437 -9.34 -17.95 15.23
N PRO A 438 -9.04 -17.91 13.91
CA PRO A 438 -7.90 -18.63 13.37
C PRO A 438 -6.62 -17.99 13.91
N ILE A 439 -5.79 -18.80 14.57
CA ILE A 439 -4.50 -18.36 15.13
C ILE A 439 -3.36 -18.78 14.20
N ASP A 440 -3.43 -19.99 13.64
CA ASP A 440 -2.47 -20.57 12.69
C ASP A 440 -3.00 -21.96 12.28
N GLU A 441 -2.69 -22.46 11.07
CA GLU A 441 -2.96 -23.83 10.66
C GLU A 441 -2.16 -24.84 11.51
N ALA A 442 -0.90 -24.53 11.82
CA ALA A 442 -0.07 -25.37 12.69
C ALA A 442 -0.70 -25.53 14.07
N TYR A 443 -1.25 -24.44 14.61
CA TYR A 443 -1.96 -24.44 15.89
C TYR A 443 -3.29 -25.21 15.82
N HIS A 444 -3.99 -25.17 14.69
CA HIS A 444 -5.19 -25.99 14.48
C HIS A 444 -4.87 -27.48 14.43
N ARG A 445 -3.74 -27.89 13.83
CA ARG A 445 -3.29 -29.29 13.84
C ARG A 445 -2.92 -29.76 15.25
N GLU A 446 -2.19 -28.94 16.01
CA GLU A 446 -1.84 -29.23 17.40
C GLU A 446 -3.10 -29.34 18.27
N ALA A 447 -4.01 -28.36 18.16
CA ALA A 447 -5.29 -28.40 18.84
C ALA A 447 -6.06 -29.68 18.49
N LEU A 448 -6.21 -29.99 17.20
CA LEU A 448 -6.94 -31.18 16.74
C LEU A 448 -6.31 -32.48 17.28
N SER A 449 -4.97 -32.55 17.38
CA SER A 449 -4.26 -33.67 18.00
C SER A 449 -4.66 -33.83 19.47
N VAL A 450 -4.56 -32.76 20.25
CA VAL A 450 -4.93 -32.73 21.68
C VAL A 450 -6.41 -33.08 21.88
N PHE A 451 -7.30 -32.56 21.03
CA PHE A 451 -8.72 -32.86 21.08
C PHE A 451 -9.01 -34.34 20.75
N ASN A 452 -8.36 -34.91 19.73
CA ASN A 452 -8.53 -36.31 19.38
C ASN A 452 -8.02 -37.23 20.50
N GLU A 453 -6.86 -36.93 21.10
CA GLU A 453 -6.32 -37.67 22.25
C GLU A 453 -7.28 -37.61 23.45
N THR A 454 -7.85 -36.44 23.72
CA THR A 454 -8.83 -36.26 24.80
C THR A 454 -10.14 -36.99 24.52
N CYS A 455 -10.66 -36.94 23.29
CA CYS A 455 -11.88 -37.67 22.90
C CYS A 455 -11.70 -39.18 23.03
N ASN A 456 -10.53 -39.71 22.71
CA ASN A 456 -10.22 -41.14 22.84
C ASN A 456 -10.12 -41.56 24.31
N SER A 457 -9.59 -40.69 25.16
CA SER A 457 -9.42 -40.96 26.60
C SER A 457 -10.73 -40.79 27.39
N ILE A 458 -11.67 -39.96 26.91
CA ILE A 458 -12.95 -39.65 27.55
C ILE A 458 -14.09 -39.72 26.52
N PRO A 459 -14.67 -40.90 26.25
CA PRO A 459 -15.66 -41.08 25.16
C PRO A 459 -16.92 -40.20 25.30
N ASP A 460 -17.37 -39.94 26.53
CA ASP A 460 -18.51 -39.06 26.81
C ASP A 460 -18.25 -37.61 26.36
N LEU A 461 -16.98 -37.18 26.36
CA LEU A 461 -16.56 -35.86 25.93
C LEU A 461 -16.52 -35.73 24.39
N ALA A 462 -16.30 -36.83 23.68
CA ALA A 462 -16.26 -36.84 22.22
C ALA A 462 -17.57 -36.32 21.60
N GLN A 463 -18.73 -36.61 22.21
CA GLN A 463 -20.02 -36.10 21.72
C GLN A 463 -20.13 -34.57 21.83
N HIS A 464 -19.52 -33.96 22.86
CA HIS A 464 -19.55 -32.52 23.08
C HIS A 464 -18.49 -31.76 22.28
N LEU A 465 -17.35 -32.41 22.01
CA LEU A 465 -16.27 -31.86 21.20
C LEU A 465 -16.47 -32.08 19.70
N LYS A 466 -17.34 -33.01 19.30
CA LYS A 466 -17.61 -33.33 17.89
C LYS A 466 -17.85 -32.10 17.02
N PRO A 467 -18.66 -31.08 17.40
CA PRO A 467 -18.82 -29.88 16.58
C PRO A 467 -17.53 -29.09 16.37
N PHE A 468 -16.61 -29.09 17.36
CA PHE A 468 -15.32 -28.40 17.27
C PHE A 468 -14.35 -29.17 16.40
N VAL A 469 -14.26 -30.48 16.61
CA VAL A 469 -13.44 -31.39 15.80
C VAL A 469 -13.91 -31.37 14.35
N ASP A 470 -15.22 -31.37 14.10
CA ASP A 470 -15.80 -31.23 12.77
C ASP A 470 -15.54 -29.84 12.16
N PHE A 471 -15.52 -28.76 12.96
CA PHE A 471 -15.12 -27.42 12.51
C PHE A 471 -13.65 -27.37 12.10
N CYS A 472 -12.73 -27.87 12.93
CA CYS A 472 -11.30 -27.94 12.59
C CYS A 472 -11.05 -28.85 11.39
N ARG A 473 -11.68 -30.02 11.31
CA ARG A 473 -11.62 -30.88 10.12
C ARG A 473 -12.20 -30.20 8.90
N LYS A 474 -13.31 -29.46 9.02
CA LYS A 474 -13.89 -28.74 7.89
C LYS A 474 -12.96 -27.63 7.41
N PHE A 475 -12.38 -26.87 8.34
CA PHE A 475 -11.38 -25.84 8.07
C PHE A 475 -10.14 -26.42 7.37
N MET A 476 -9.60 -27.55 7.85
CA MET A 476 -8.49 -28.26 7.21
C MET A 476 -8.90 -28.93 5.88
N SER A 477 -10.12 -29.47 5.76
CA SER A 477 -10.59 -30.07 4.50
C SER A 477 -10.88 -29.03 3.42
N SER A 478 -11.18 -27.78 3.81
CA SER A 478 -11.24 -26.66 2.86
C SER A 478 -9.85 -26.22 2.38
N THR A 479 -8.78 -26.65 3.05
CA THR A 479 -7.39 -26.49 2.61
C THR A 479 -6.83 -27.75 1.93
N ASP A 480 -7.37 -28.94 2.19
CA ASP A 480 -6.87 -30.25 1.71
C ASP A 480 -7.32 -30.69 0.29
N ASN A 481 -7.70 -29.79 -0.62
CA ASN A 481 -7.81 -30.16 -2.05
C ASN A 481 -6.43 -30.32 -2.74
N ILE A 482 -5.40 -30.70 -1.99
CA ILE A 482 -4.02 -30.88 -2.46
C ILE A 482 -3.58 -32.30 -2.10
N VAL A 483 -3.04 -32.98 -3.11
CA VAL A 483 -2.65 -34.40 -3.17
C VAL A 483 -1.77 -34.82 -1.99
N PRO A 484 -1.95 -36.02 -1.39
CA PRO A 484 -1.18 -36.43 -0.22
C PRO A 484 0.28 -36.78 -0.58
N MET A 485 1.21 -36.25 0.22
CA MET A 485 2.64 -36.56 0.20
C MET A 485 2.93 -38.04 0.49
N PRO A 486 3.97 -38.65 -0.10
CA PRO A 486 4.41 -39.99 0.30
C PRO A 486 5.20 -39.93 1.61
N GLN A 487 4.87 -40.83 2.55
CA GLN A 487 5.60 -41.00 3.81
C GLN A 487 6.96 -41.67 3.56
N GLU A 488 8.04 -41.01 3.96
CA GLU A 488 9.38 -41.61 3.98
C GLU A 488 9.55 -42.54 5.18
N THR A 489 9.83 -43.81 4.87
CA THR A 489 10.27 -44.83 5.82
C THR A 489 11.66 -44.50 6.33
N THR A 490 11.76 -44.23 7.64
CA THR A 490 13.05 -44.03 8.32
C THR A 490 13.83 -45.36 8.37
N GLN A 491 14.89 -45.51 7.56
CA GLN A 491 15.93 -46.50 7.84
C GLN A 491 17.19 -45.80 8.35
N LEU A 492 17.48 -46.08 9.63
CA LEU A 492 18.71 -45.80 10.32
C LEU A 492 19.86 -46.61 9.70
N SER A 493 20.91 -45.96 9.23
CA SER A 493 22.23 -46.59 9.17
C SER A 493 23.33 -45.57 9.49
N ARG A 494 24.18 -46.01 10.41
CA ARG A 494 25.27 -45.29 11.07
C ARG A 494 26.52 -45.25 10.17
N SER A 495 27.21 -44.11 10.23
CA SER A 495 28.67 -43.90 10.25
C SER A 495 29.58 -44.79 9.37
N ALA A 496 30.40 -44.17 8.52
CA ALA A 496 31.79 -43.82 8.88
C ALA A 496 32.54 -43.20 7.68
N SER A 497 33.41 -42.25 8.05
CA SER A 497 34.54 -41.64 7.34
C SER A 497 35.29 -42.51 6.33
N THR A 498 35.89 -41.90 5.29
CA THR A 498 37.37 -41.83 5.03
C THR A 498 37.65 -40.98 3.77
N GLU A 499 38.61 -40.06 3.87
CA GLU A 499 39.23 -39.29 2.77
C GLU A 499 40.10 -40.17 1.85
N GLN A 500 40.22 -39.86 0.55
CA GLN A 500 41.51 -39.70 -0.18
C GLN A 500 41.37 -39.71 -1.72
N ILE A 501 41.70 -38.55 -2.31
CA ILE A 501 42.64 -38.22 -3.42
C ILE A 501 43.01 -39.26 -4.50
N ILE A 502 43.13 -38.73 -5.75
CA ILE A 502 43.91 -39.13 -6.97
C ILE A 502 42.98 -39.53 -8.15
N SER A 503 42.68 -38.66 -9.13
CA SER A 503 43.45 -38.16 -10.31
C SER A 503 43.57 -39.12 -11.52
N VAL A 504 42.99 -38.66 -12.65
CA VAL A 504 43.50 -38.70 -14.05
C VAL A 504 43.31 -39.95 -14.95
N ALA A 505 42.99 -39.62 -16.21
CA ALA A 505 43.02 -40.35 -17.49
C ALA A 505 41.72 -41.08 -17.89
N ALA A 506 40.91 -40.54 -18.82
CA ALA A 506 41.12 -40.34 -20.26
C ALA A 506 41.18 -41.64 -21.06
N THR A 507 40.06 -41.99 -21.71
CA THR A 507 40.04 -42.74 -22.98
C THR A 507 38.86 -42.29 -23.84
N ASN A 508 39.21 -41.73 -24.99
CA ASN A 508 38.36 -41.51 -26.16
C ASN A 508 37.93 -42.85 -26.77
N HIS A 509 36.75 -42.91 -27.40
CA HIS A 509 36.46 -43.62 -28.66
C HIS A 509 34.98 -43.42 -29.11
N PRO A 510 34.61 -43.66 -30.39
CA PRO A 510 34.21 -42.62 -31.34
C PRO A 510 32.76 -42.79 -31.88
N PRO A 511 32.27 -41.96 -32.84
CA PRO A 511 30.87 -41.96 -33.27
C PRO A 511 30.62 -42.95 -34.41
N LEU A 512 29.45 -43.59 -34.39
CA LEU A 512 28.94 -44.41 -35.49
C LEU A 512 27.77 -43.70 -36.17
N SER A 513 27.90 -43.57 -37.49
CA SER A 513 26.92 -43.02 -38.40
C SER A 513 26.29 -44.10 -39.27
N VAL A 514 25.07 -43.81 -39.74
CA VAL A 514 24.39 -44.32 -40.95
C VAL A 514 23.81 -45.74 -40.90
N ALA A 515 22.48 -45.81 -41.00
CA ALA A 515 21.80 -46.61 -42.04
C ALA A 515 20.35 -46.16 -42.23
N GLU A 516 20.03 -45.82 -43.47
CA GLU A 516 18.70 -45.67 -44.06
C GLU A 516 17.90 -46.99 -44.01
N GLY A 517 16.56 -46.92 -44.05
CA GLY A 517 15.79 -48.04 -44.56
C GLY A 517 14.31 -48.14 -44.17
N LEU A 518 13.46 -47.91 -45.17
CA LEU A 518 12.13 -48.51 -45.40
C LEU A 518 10.88 -47.98 -44.69
N ARG A 519 10.16 -47.19 -45.50
CA ARG A 519 8.71 -47.11 -45.69
C ARG A 519 7.93 -48.41 -45.36
N THR A 520 6.83 -48.27 -44.62
CA THR A 520 5.55 -48.89 -44.97
C THR A 520 4.39 -47.97 -44.60
N SER A 521 3.59 -47.62 -45.61
CA SER A 521 2.39 -46.80 -45.57
C SER A 521 1.16 -47.67 -45.31
N ILE A 522 0.36 -47.32 -44.30
CA ILE A 522 -0.96 -47.92 -44.03
C ILE A 522 -2.05 -46.98 -44.55
N PRO A 523 -2.98 -47.42 -45.43
CA PRO A 523 -4.10 -46.62 -45.86
C PRO A 523 -5.31 -46.83 -44.92
N ILE A 524 -5.85 -45.75 -44.36
CA ILE A 524 -7.15 -45.77 -43.68
C ILE A 524 -8.22 -45.37 -44.70
N SER A 525 -9.00 -46.35 -45.12
CA SER A 525 -10.16 -46.20 -45.99
C SER A 525 -11.29 -45.40 -45.32
N ARG A 526 -11.73 -44.36 -46.01
CA ARG A 526 -13.02 -43.68 -45.78
C ARG A 526 -14.15 -44.58 -46.27
N SER A 527 -15.15 -44.81 -45.43
CA SER A 527 -16.46 -45.30 -45.86
C SER A 527 -17.50 -44.21 -45.61
N SER A 528 -18.12 -43.79 -46.70
CA SER A 528 -19.33 -42.98 -46.76
C SER A 528 -20.55 -43.87 -46.64
N VAL A 529 -21.51 -43.53 -45.78
CA VAL A 529 -22.89 -44.00 -45.89
C VAL A 529 -23.82 -42.79 -45.82
N VAL A 530 -24.70 -42.75 -46.81
CA VAL A 530 -25.72 -41.74 -47.10
C VAL A 530 -27.00 -42.07 -46.33
N ALA A 531 -27.62 -41.00 -45.79
CA ALA A 531 -29.05 -40.73 -45.50
C ALA A 531 -29.98 -41.82 -44.92
N GLU A 532 -30.73 -41.47 -43.86
CA GLU A 532 -32.13 -41.03 -44.02
C GLU A 532 -32.81 -40.53 -42.73
N ALA A 533 -33.62 -39.48 -42.91
CA ALA A 533 -34.89 -39.12 -42.29
C ALA A 533 -35.17 -39.26 -40.77
N GLY A 534 -35.44 -38.10 -40.17
CA GLY A 534 -36.76 -37.84 -39.57
C GLY A 534 -36.88 -37.90 -38.04
N SER A 535 -36.86 -36.74 -37.39
CA SER A 535 -37.78 -36.43 -36.26
C SER A 535 -37.64 -34.97 -35.81
N ARG A 536 -38.61 -34.14 -36.21
CA ARG A 536 -38.79 -32.78 -35.69
C ARG A 536 -39.46 -32.84 -34.32
N PHE A 537 -38.67 -32.92 -33.25
CA PHE A 537 -39.14 -32.52 -31.92
C PHE A 537 -38.59 -31.13 -31.58
N SER A 538 -39.46 -30.14 -31.73
CA SER A 538 -39.30 -28.78 -31.23
C SER A 538 -39.20 -28.80 -29.69
N ARG A 539 -37.99 -28.99 -29.17
CA ARG A 539 -37.66 -28.67 -27.78
C ARG A 539 -37.41 -27.17 -27.71
N GLN A 540 -38.43 -26.41 -27.31
CA GLN A 540 -38.27 -25.08 -26.74
C GLN A 540 -37.38 -25.20 -25.48
N ARG A 541 -36.08 -25.13 -25.70
CA ARG A 541 -35.06 -25.02 -24.66
C ARG A 541 -35.22 -23.64 -24.05
N ARG A 542 -36.08 -23.54 -23.04
CA ARG A 542 -36.19 -22.36 -22.17
C ARG A 542 -34.77 -21.98 -21.75
N LYS A 543 -34.23 -20.90 -22.31
CA LYS A 543 -33.01 -20.24 -21.87
C LYS A 543 -33.27 -19.79 -20.43
N ARG A 544 -33.01 -20.68 -19.47
CA ARG A 544 -32.81 -20.29 -18.08
C ARG A 544 -31.64 -19.33 -18.13
N LYS A 545 -31.92 -18.04 -17.92
CA LYS A 545 -30.89 -17.05 -17.57
C LYS A 545 -30.25 -17.60 -16.29
N SER A 546 -29.17 -18.36 -16.44
CA SER A 546 -28.30 -18.66 -15.31
C SER A 546 -27.91 -17.29 -14.76
N GLN A 547 -28.24 -17.05 -13.49
CA GLN A 547 -27.63 -15.97 -12.76
C GLN A 547 -26.13 -16.23 -12.84
N THR A 548 -25.44 -15.48 -13.68
CA THR A 548 -23.99 -15.50 -13.75
C THR A 548 -23.51 -15.15 -12.36
N ALA A 549 -22.84 -16.11 -11.72
CA ALA A 549 -22.10 -15.87 -10.49
C ALA A 549 -21.29 -14.58 -10.69
N GLY A 550 -21.26 -13.70 -9.68
CA GLY A 550 -20.72 -12.36 -9.81
C GLY A 550 -19.35 -12.40 -10.46
N ALA A 551 -19.23 -11.80 -11.64
CA ALA A 551 -17.99 -11.77 -12.41
C ALA A 551 -16.85 -11.24 -11.55
N ILE A 552 -15.78 -12.03 -11.43
CA ILE A 552 -14.58 -11.66 -10.69
C ILE A 552 -13.94 -10.47 -11.42
N ASN A 553 -13.73 -9.36 -10.72
CA ASN A 553 -13.09 -8.19 -11.31
C ASN A 553 -11.56 -8.33 -11.31
N ARG A 554 -10.86 -7.46 -12.05
CA ARG A 554 -9.39 -7.51 -12.20
C ARG A 554 -8.63 -7.54 -10.87
N PRO A 555 -8.89 -6.65 -9.88
CA PRO A 555 -8.21 -6.71 -8.59
C PRO A 555 -8.44 -8.03 -7.84
N GLN A 556 -9.68 -8.55 -7.84
CA GLN A 556 -9.99 -9.83 -7.21
C GLN A 556 -9.27 -10.98 -7.91
N ALA A 557 -9.25 -10.99 -9.23
CA ALA A 557 -8.53 -11.96 -10.03
C ALA A 557 -7.02 -11.93 -9.70
N ALA A 558 -6.41 -10.75 -9.65
CA ALA A 558 -5.00 -10.59 -9.27
C ALA A 558 -4.72 -11.09 -7.84
N CYS A 559 -5.62 -10.84 -6.88
CA CYS A 559 -5.49 -11.37 -5.52
C CYS A 559 -5.58 -12.91 -5.47
N ILE A 560 -6.46 -13.51 -6.28
CA ILE A 560 -6.59 -14.98 -6.37
C ILE A 560 -5.33 -15.58 -7.00
N ILE A 561 -4.81 -14.97 -8.06
CA ILE A 561 -3.56 -15.41 -8.70
C ILE A 561 -2.39 -15.29 -7.72
N ALA A 562 -2.26 -14.15 -7.03
CA ALA A 562 -1.26 -13.95 -6.00
C ALA A 562 -1.37 -14.99 -4.87
N ARG A 563 -2.59 -15.31 -4.41
CA ARG A 563 -2.82 -16.35 -3.41
C ARG A 563 -2.25 -17.68 -3.87
N ARG A 564 -2.54 -18.11 -5.11
CA ARG A 564 -2.02 -19.37 -5.64
C ARG A 564 -0.50 -19.39 -5.69
N VAL A 565 0.13 -18.29 -6.12
CA VAL A 565 1.59 -18.17 -6.10
C VAL A 565 2.14 -18.28 -4.68
N VAL A 566 1.51 -17.61 -3.71
CA VAL A 566 1.88 -17.70 -2.28
C VAL A 566 1.77 -19.14 -1.77
N ASP A 567 0.66 -19.83 -2.07
CA ASP A 567 0.41 -21.19 -1.60
C ASP A 567 1.43 -22.19 -2.19
N ILE A 568 1.79 -22.03 -3.48
CA ILE A 568 2.83 -22.84 -4.14
C ILE A 568 4.21 -22.54 -3.55
N LEU A 569 4.59 -21.27 -3.39
CA LEU A 569 5.89 -20.93 -2.81
C LEU A 569 6.01 -21.42 -1.37
N HIS A 570 4.93 -21.30 -0.59
CA HIS A 570 4.87 -21.80 0.77
C HIS A 570 5.02 -23.33 0.84
N SER A 571 4.39 -24.09 -0.07
CA SER A 571 4.55 -25.55 -0.12
C SER A 571 5.98 -25.99 -0.47
N LEU A 572 6.73 -25.13 -1.17
CA LEU A 572 8.16 -25.31 -1.46
C LEU A 572 9.07 -24.84 -0.31
N GLY A 573 8.52 -24.35 0.80
CA GLY A 573 9.29 -23.79 1.90
C GLY A 573 9.92 -22.43 1.59
N VAL A 574 9.42 -21.72 0.58
CA VAL A 574 9.91 -20.41 0.15
C VAL A 574 8.99 -19.31 0.68
N GLY A 575 9.52 -18.46 1.55
CA GLY A 575 8.81 -17.28 2.02
C GLY A 575 8.60 -16.28 0.87
N CYS A 576 7.55 -15.46 0.93
CA CYS A 576 7.35 -14.43 -0.09
C CYS A 576 6.53 -13.24 0.42
N ALA A 577 6.59 -12.13 -0.31
CA ALA A 577 5.79 -10.94 -0.06
C ALA A 577 5.51 -10.18 -1.35
N LEU A 578 4.26 -9.71 -1.50
CA LEU A 578 3.85 -8.87 -2.62
C LEU A 578 4.50 -7.49 -2.56
N PHE A 579 4.90 -6.99 -3.71
CA PHE A 579 5.29 -5.59 -3.92
C PHE A 579 4.56 -5.02 -5.15
N GLY A 580 5.01 -3.87 -5.66
CA GLY A 580 4.51 -3.34 -6.92
C GLY A 580 3.05 -2.89 -6.93
N SER A 581 2.35 -3.11 -8.06
CA SER A 581 1.02 -2.52 -8.29
C SER A 581 -0.08 -3.15 -7.43
N LEU A 582 -0.06 -4.47 -7.26
CA LEU A 582 -0.99 -5.19 -6.39
C LEU A 582 -0.78 -4.84 -4.92
N ALA A 583 0.45 -4.77 -4.43
CA ALA A 583 0.72 -4.30 -3.07
C ALA A 583 0.18 -2.88 -2.84
N SER A 584 0.37 -1.97 -3.81
CA SER A 584 -0.16 -0.60 -3.74
C SER A 584 -1.69 -0.61 -3.62
N HIS A 585 -2.36 -1.47 -4.39
CA HIS A 585 -3.82 -1.65 -4.30
C HIS A 585 -4.27 -2.14 -2.92
N LEU A 586 -3.56 -3.12 -2.35
CA LEU A 586 -3.83 -3.65 -1.01
C LEU A 586 -3.62 -2.60 0.10
N TYR A 587 -2.81 -1.58 -0.14
CA TYR A 587 -2.67 -0.39 0.73
C TYR A 587 -3.60 0.78 0.36
N GLY A 588 -4.65 0.51 -0.42
CA GLY A 588 -5.72 1.46 -0.72
C GLY A 588 -5.50 2.34 -1.95
N ASN A 589 -4.48 2.07 -2.78
CA ASN A 589 -4.38 2.74 -4.08
C ASN A 589 -5.52 2.27 -4.99
N GLN A 590 -6.25 3.22 -5.59
CA GLN A 590 -7.42 2.92 -6.41
C GLN A 590 -7.08 2.32 -7.78
N ARG A 591 -5.83 2.45 -8.24
CA ARG A 591 -5.41 1.87 -9.52
C ARG A 591 -5.54 0.35 -9.48
N TYR A 592 -6.08 -0.22 -10.55
CA TYR A 592 -6.16 -1.68 -10.69
C TYR A 592 -4.78 -2.26 -11.03
N PRO A 593 -4.36 -3.35 -10.35
CA PRO A 593 -3.12 -4.03 -10.67
C PRO A 593 -3.20 -4.66 -12.06
N GLN A 594 -2.11 -4.61 -12.81
CA GLN A 594 -2.01 -5.25 -14.13
C GLN A 594 -1.26 -6.59 -14.05
N ASP A 595 -0.43 -6.73 -13.04
CA ASP A 595 0.54 -7.79 -12.80
C ASP A 595 0.57 -8.17 -11.30
N VAL A 596 1.20 -9.30 -11.02
CA VAL A 596 1.51 -9.76 -9.66
C VAL A 596 3.02 -9.73 -9.49
N ASP A 597 3.51 -8.81 -8.67
CA ASP A 597 4.92 -8.66 -8.32
C ASP A 597 5.19 -9.33 -6.96
N MET A 598 6.04 -10.35 -6.94
CA MET A 598 6.36 -11.15 -5.74
C MET A 598 7.86 -11.11 -5.42
N LEU A 599 8.22 -10.69 -4.23
CA LEU A 599 9.56 -10.85 -3.67
C LEU A 599 9.62 -12.18 -2.91
N THR A 600 10.59 -13.02 -3.23
CA THR A 600 10.71 -14.39 -2.70
C THR A 600 11.98 -14.55 -1.87
N PHE A 601 11.89 -15.31 -0.79
CA PHE A 601 12.94 -15.52 0.19
C PHE A 601 13.28 -17.02 0.22
N PRO A 602 14.02 -17.52 -0.79
CA PRO A 602 14.46 -18.92 -0.79
C PRO A 602 15.35 -19.18 0.44
N PRO A 603 15.28 -20.39 1.03
CA PRO A 603 16.17 -20.77 2.13
C PRO A 603 17.64 -20.56 1.76
N SER A 604 18.46 -20.05 2.68
CA SER A 604 19.86 -19.68 2.41
C SER A 604 20.73 -20.86 1.92
N GLU A 605 20.34 -22.09 2.23
CA GLU A 605 21.02 -23.31 1.79
C GLU A 605 20.58 -23.76 0.39
N SER A 606 19.50 -23.20 -0.14
CA SER A 606 18.96 -23.56 -1.45
C SER A 606 19.62 -22.72 -2.55
N MET A 607 20.02 -23.38 -3.64
CA MET A 607 20.52 -22.71 -4.86
C MET A 607 19.37 -22.28 -5.77
N MET A 608 18.20 -21.97 -5.21
CA MET A 608 17.02 -21.61 -5.98
C MET A 608 17.22 -20.25 -6.65
N THR A 609 17.31 -20.27 -7.98
CA THR A 609 17.33 -19.08 -8.81
C THR A 609 15.91 -18.60 -9.11
N GLN A 610 15.78 -17.35 -9.54
CA GLN A 610 14.52 -16.79 -10.01
C GLN A 610 13.86 -17.66 -11.10
N GLU A 611 14.61 -18.18 -12.06
CA GLU A 611 14.07 -19.04 -13.12
C GLU A 611 13.62 -20.40 -12.58
N SER A 612 14.39 -21.02 -11.67
CA SER A 612 13.99 -22.28 -11.05
C SER A 612 12.70 -22.15 -10.23
N LEU A 613 12.47 -21.00 -9.58
CA LEU A 613 11.23 -20.72 -8.87
C LEU A 613 10.04 -20.61 -9.84
N LYS A 614 10.22 -19.94 -10.99
CA LYS A 614 9.17 -19.87 -12.01
C LYS A 614 8.85 -21.25 -12.59
N GLU A 615 9.86 -22.06 -12.86
CA GLU A 615 9.70 -23.44 -13.32
C GLU A 615 8.95 -24.29 -12.28
N ALA A 616 9.30 -24.15 -11.00
CA ALA A 616 8.60 -24.82 -9.90
C ALA A 616 7.13 -24.39 -9.82
N ILE A 617 6.82 -23.11 -10.03
CA ILE A 617 5.42 -22.63 -10.08
C ILE A 617 4.64 -23.29 -11.23
N VAL A 618 5.21 -23.34 -12.43
CA VAL A 618 4.59 -24.00 -13.59
C VAL A 618 4.40 -25.50 -13.37
N ALA A 619 5.37 -26.16 -12.71
CA ALA A 619 5.27 -27.58 -12.39
C ALA A 619 4.15 -27.90 -11.38
N ASN A 620 3.78 -26.95 -10.52
CA ASN A 620 2.76 -27.14 -9.48
C ASN A 620 1.35 -26.72 -9.89
N ASP A 621 1.18 -25.81 -10.85
CA ASP A 621 -0.12 -25.40 -11.37
C ASP A 621 -0.05 -25.14 -12.89
N SER A 622 -0.76 -25.97 -13.66
CA SER A 622 -0.76 -25.95 -15.12
C SER A 622 -1.45 -24.73 -15.74
N GLN A 623 -2.11 -23.89 -14.94
CA GLN A 623 -2.58 -22.58 -15.42
C GLN A 623 -1.43 -21.57 -15.54
N PHE A 624 -0.28 -21.83 -14.90
CA PHE A 624 0.92 -21.04 -15.11
C PHE A 624 1.72 -21.57 -16.30
N PHE A 625 2.35 -20.65 -17.03
CA PHE A 625 3.24 -20.99 -18.14
C PHE A 625 4.35 -19.95 -18.31
N LEU A 626 5.46 -20.38 -18.91
CA LEU A 626 6.58 -19.54 -19.26
C LEU A 626 6.50 -19.11 -20.73
N LYS A 627 6.83 -17.85 -21.00
CA LYS A 627 7.03 -17.33 -22.36
C LYS A 627 8.42 -16.70 -22.45
N ASP A 628 9.08 -16.86 -23.58
CA ASP A 628 10.36 -16.19 -23.82
C ASP A 628 10.20 -14.67 -23.74
N ALA A 629 11.25 -14.00 -23.26
CA ALA A 629 11.30 -12.54 -23.21
C ALA A 629 11.19 -11.94 -24.63
N LYS A 630 10.72 -10.68 -24.71
CA LYS A 630 10.65 -9.96 -25.99
C LYS A 630 12.03 -9.73 -26.59
N ASP A 631 13.02 -9.49 -25.75
CA ASP A 631 14.41 -9.38 -26.15
C ASP A 631 14.99 -10.78 -26.40
N PRO A 632 15.39 -11.13 -27.63
CA PRO A 632 15.96 -12.43 -27.94
C PRO A 632 17.27 -12.73 -27.20
N GLN A 633 17.97 -11.70 -26.71
CA GLN A 633 19.20 -11.83 -25.92
C GLN A 633 18.94 -12.02 -24.43
N ALA A 634 17.71 -11.79 -23.98
CA ALA A 634 17.35 -12.00 -22.58
C ALA A 634 17.26 -13.50 -22.27
N THR A 635 18.02 -13.92 -21.28
CA THR A 635 18.09 -15.33 -20.83
C THR A 635 16.95 -15.71 -19.87
N TYR A 636 16.15 -14.74 -19.44
CA TYR A 636 15.03 -14.97 -18.52
C TYR A 636 13.73 -15.26 -19.28
N ARG A 637 12.84 -16.04 -18.67
CA ARG A 637 11.48 -16.26 -19.16
C ARG A 637 10.47 -15.49 -18.33
N VAL A 638 9.38 -15.09 -18.97
CA VAL A 638 8.28 -14.36 -18.34
C VAL A 638 7.22 -15.36 -17.90
N LEU A 639 6.88 -15.34 -16.61
CA LEU A 639 5.83 -16.18 -16.03
C LEU A 639 4.47 -15.51 -16.22
N TYR A 640 3.50 -16.27 -16.72
CA TYR A 640 2.13 -15.84 -16.90
C TYR A 640 1.17 -16.82 -16.24
N PHE A 641 0.02 -16.31 -15.79
CA PHE A 641 -1.14 -17.09 -15.40
C PHE A 641 -2.22 -16.97 -16.47
N GLN A 642 -2.74 -18.11 -16.95
CA GLN A 642 -3.82 -18.17 -17.92
C GLN A 642 -5.16 -17.86 -17.26
N VAL A 643 -5.85 -16.82 -17.73
CA VAL A 643 -7.16 -16.42 -17.22
C VAL A 643 -8.24 -16.90 -18.20
N ASP A 644 -8.82 -18.05 -17.92
CA ASP A 644 -9.94 -18.57 -18.72
C ASP A 644 -11.27 -17.83 -18.41
N GLU A 645 -12.29 -18.09 -19.24
CA GLU A 645 -13.62 -17.47 -19.11
C GLU A 645 -14.35 -17.88 -17.83
N ASP A 646 -14.02 -19.06 -17.31
CA ASP A 646 -14.61 -19.60 -16.08
C ASP A 646 -14.01 -18.91 -14.85
N PHE A 647 -12.76 -18.45 -14.95
CA PHE A 647 -12.03 -17.73 -13.91
C PHE A 647 -12.40 -16.24 -13.87
N ALA A 648 -12.35 -15.54 -15.00
CA ALA A 648 -12.74 -14.13 -15.07
C ALA A 648 -13.25 -13.75 -16.46
N PRO A 649 -14.07 -12.68 -16.59
CA PRO A 649 -14.53 -12.23 -17.90
C PRO A 649 -13.38 -12.00 -18.88
N LYS A 650 -13.63 -12.26 -20.17
CA LYS A 650 -12.71 -11.86 -21.24
C LYS A 650 -12.28 -10.40 -21.08
N ARG A 651 -11.01 -10.12 -21.36
CA ARG A 651 -10.38 -8.79 -21.22
C ARG A 651 -10.23 -8.33 -19.77
N THR A 652 -10.47 -9.20 -18.78
CA THR A 652 -10.07 -8.90 -17.40
C THR A 652 -8.59 -8.59 -17.34
N PHE A 653 -7.74 -9.31 -18.07
CA PHE A 653 -6.36 -8.90 -18.33
C PHE A 653 -6.12 -8.81 -19.83
N ARG A 654 -5.04 -8.11 -20.23
CA ARG A 654 -4.62 -8.08 -21.64
C ARG A 654 -4.31 -9.49 -22.11
N SER A 655 -4.85 -9.86 -23.27
CA SER A 655 -4.73 -11.21 -23.85
C SER A 655 -5.18 -12.34 -22.90
N ASN A 656 -6.07 -12.06 -21.93
CA ASN A 656 -6.54 -13.04 -20.94
C ASN A 656 -5.40 -13.76 -20.19
N ARG A 657 -4.31 -13.04 -19.89
CA ARG A 657 -3.20 -13.55 -19.10
C ARG A 657 -2.74 -12.49 -18.09
N CYS A 658 -2.40 -12.92 -16.88
CA CYS A 658 -1.81 -12.05 -15.87
C CYS A 658 -0.31 -12.33 -15.79
N LYS A 659 0.52 -11.29 -15.90
CA LYS A 659 1.96 -11.42 -15.72
C LYS A 659 2.28 -11.59 -14.24
N VAL A 660 3.21 -12.49 -13.92
CA VAL A 660 3.69 -12.72 -12.56
C VAL A 660 5.20 -12.53 -12.53
N ASP A 661 5.67 -11.47 -11.87
CA ASP A 661 7.08 -11.18 -11.72
C ASP A 661 7.58 -11.72 -10.38
N ILE A 662 8.40 -12.77 -10.43
CA ILE A 662 9.10 -13.33 -9.27
C ILE A 662 10.46 -12.66 -9.16
N LEU A 663 10.78 -12.07 -8.02
CA LEU A 663 12.09 -11.50 -7.73
C LEU A 663 12.70 -12.13 -6.48
N ILE A 664 14.02 -12.03 -6.37
CA ILE A 664 14.80 -12.40 -5.19
C ILE A 664 15.46 -11.14 -4.60
N PRO A 665 15.80 -11.12 -3.30
CA PRO A 665 16.52 -10.04 -2.65
C PRO A 665 17.79 -9.63 -3.40
N GLY A 666 18.12 -8.34 -3.34
CA GLY A 666 19.21 -7.71 -4.08
C GLY A 666 18.77 -7.17 -5.45
N THR A 667 17.76 -7.77 -6.08
CA THR A 667 17.19 -7.25 -7.33
C THR A 667 16.43 -5.95 -7.07
N MET A 668 16.74 -4.90 -7.84
CA MET A 668 16.20 -3.54 -7.66
C MET A 668 16.37 -2.99 -6.24
N HIS A 669 17.46 -3.37 -5.55
CA HIS A 669 17.72 -2.99 -4.15
C HIS A 669 16.67 -3.46 -3.14
N LEU A 670 15.83 -4.43 -3.47
CA LEU A 670 14.89 -5.01 -2.52
C LEU A 670 15.65 -5.82 -1.44
N PRO A 671 15.40 -5.58 -0.14
CA PRO A 671 16.08 -6.29 0.94
C PRO A 671 15.57 -7.73 1.11
N ALA A 672 16.36 -8.55 1.79
CA ALA A 672 15.88 -9.82 2.33
C ALA A 672 15.07 -9.53 3.60
N LEU A 673 13.75 -9.69 3.53
CA LEU A 673 12.86 -9.41 4.65
C LEU A 673 12.78 -10.61 5.59
N SER A 674 12.88 -10.35 6.89
CA SER A 674 12.53 -11.36 7.89
C SER A 674 11.00 -11.50 7.99
N PRO A 675 10.48 -12.66 8.43
CA PRO A 675 9.04 -12.90 8.49
C PRO A 675 8.26 -11.86 9.32
N ASP A 676 8.86 -11.31 10.37
CA ASP A 676 8.28 -10.27 11.24
C ASP A 676 8.12 -8.90 10.56
N MET A 677 8.86 -8.65 9.46
CA MET A 677 8.72 -7.43 8.66
C MET A 677 7.60 -7.54 7.62
N ILE A 678 7.19 -8.75 7.26
CA ILE A 678 6.16 -8.98 6.24
C ILE A 678 4.79 -8.66 6.84
N GLN A 679 4.03 -7.78 6.17
CA GLN A 679 2.68 -7.45 6.58
C GLN A 679 1.67 -8.37 5.91
N VAL A 680 0.60 -8.76 6.61
CA VAL A 680 -0.51 -9.51 6.00
C VAL A 680 -1.66 -8.55 5.69
N ARG A 681 -2.07 -8.47 4.42
CA ARG A 681 -3.22 -7.66 3.95
C ARG A 681 -4.13 -8.52 3.09
N ASN A 682 -5.42 -8.58 3.42
CA ASN A 682 -6.38 -9.45 2.74
C ASN A 682 -5.83 -10.89 2.60
N THR A 683 -5.32 -11.40 3.73
CA THR A 683 -4.62 -12.70 3.87
C THR A 683 -3.33 -12.84 3.06
N LEU A 684 -2.93 -11.88 2.21
CA LEU A 684 -1.73 -11.94 1.37
C LEU A 684 -0.52 -11.33 2.11
N PRO A 685 0.69 -11.92 2.01
CA PRO A 685 1.90 -11.29 2.50
C PRO A 685 2.28 -10.11 1.58
N VAL A 686 2.65 -8.98 2.16
CA VAL A 686 2.96 -7.72 1.47
C VAL A 686 4.18 -7.08 2.13
N ILE A 687 5.07 -6.50 1.35
CA ILE A 687 6.22 -5.76 1.88
C ILE A 687 5.78 -4.57 2.77
N PRO A 688 6.62 -4.11 3.71
CA PRO A 688 6.33 -2.91 4.50
C PRO A 688 5.94 -1.71 3.65
N TYR A 689 4.96 -0.93 4.15
CA TYR A 689 4.47 0.26 3.46
C TYR A 689 5.58 1.28 3.14
N SER A 690 6.54 1.45 4.04
CA SER A 690 7.70 2.34 3.85
C SER A 690 8.57 1.91 2.67
N LEU A 691 8.86 0.61 2.55
CA LEU A 691 9.62 0.03 1.44
C LEU A 691 8.86 0.18 0.13
N LEU A 692 7.55 -0.10 0.13
CA LEU A 692 6.71 0.05 -1.07
C LEU A 692 6.69 1.50 -1.58
N LEU A 693 6.56 2.48 -0.69
CA LEU A 693 6.54 3.89 -1.06
C LEU A 693 7.85 4.30 -1.76
N LEU A 694 9.01 3.99 -1.18
CA LEU A 694 10.30 4.33 -1.77
C LEU A 694 10.56 3.55 -3.06
N HIS A 695 10.10 2.30 -3.15
CA HIS A 695 10.18 1.53 -4.38
C HIS A 695 9.34 2.12 -5.51
N LYS A 696 8.19 2.74 -5.21
CA LYS A 696 7.39 3.48 -6.20
C LYS A 696 8.06 4.77 -6.66
N VAL A 697 8.76 5.46 -5.75
CA VAL A 697 9.60 6.62 -6.12
C VAL A 697 10.78 6.19 -7.01
N GLN A 698 11.39 5.03 -6.73
CA GLN A 698 12.39 4.43 -7.60
C GLN A 698 11.82 4.11 -8.98
N ALA A 699 10.68 3.41 -9.07
CA ALA A 699 10.07 3.06 -10.36
C ALA A 699 9.78 4.31 -11.22
N TRP A 700 9.28 5.38 -10.60
CA TRP A 700 9.10 6.68 -11.27
C TRP A 700 10.40 7.24 -11.83
N ASP A 701 11.47 7.22 -11.03
CA ASP A 701 12.78 7.74 -11.43
C ASP A 701 13.45 6.90 -12.52
N ASP A 702 13.36 5.58 -12.41
CA ASP A 702 13.94 4.65 -13.38
C ASP A 702 13.19 4.79 -14.73
N HIS A 703 11.85 4.81 -14.73
CA HIS A 703 11.07 4.96 -15.96
C HIS A 703 11.28 6.31 -16.63
N ARG A 704 11.32 7.44 -15.90
CA ARG A 704 11.53 8.76 -16.55
C ARG A 704 12.93 8.90 -17.18
N LYS A 705 13.90 8.10 -16.75
CA LYS A 705 15.27 8.08 -17.31
C LYS A 705 15.40 7.19 -18.55
N MET A 706 14.43 6.32 -18.82
CA MET A 706 14.42 5.43 -19.99
C MET A 706 13.90 6.14 -21.25
N THR A 707 14.54 7.25 -21.63
CA THR A 707 14.12 8.06 -22.79
C THR A 707 14.22 7.30 -24.12
N ASP A 708 15.09 6.30 -24.19
CA ASP A 708 15.32 5.49 -25.39
C ASP A 708 14.26 4.39 -25.57
N GLU A 709 13.40 4.18 -24.56
CA GLU A 709 12.33 3.19 -24.58
C GLU A 709 10.98 3.87 -24.27
N PRO A 710 10.30 4.46 -25.27
CA PRO A 710 9.10 5.28 -25.07
C PRO A 710 8.02 4.61 -24.22
N HIS A 711 7.77 3.32 -24.48
CA HIS A 711 6.80 2.50 -23.74
C HIS A 711 7.15 2.30 -22.24
N LYS A 712 8.44 2.38 -21.87
CA LYS A 712 8.86 2.40 -20.46
C LYS A 712 8.82 3.81 -19.90
N TYR A 713 9.26 4.79 -20.69
CA TYR A 713 9.18 6.19 -20.33
C TYR A 713 7.77 6.60 -19.92
N GLU A 714 6.74 6.31 -20.72
CA GLU A 714 5.35 6.68 -20.45
C GLU A 714 4.82 6.22 -19.08
N LYS A 715 5.36 5.11 -18.55
CA LYS A 715 4.98 4.56 -17.24
C LYS A 715 5.33 5.47 -16.07
N HIS A 716 6.29 6.40 -16.21
CA HIS A 716 6.63 7.32 -15.13
C HIS A 716 5.42 8.14 -14.67
N THR A 717 4.49 8.48 -15.58
CA THR A 717 3.28 9.24 -15.22
C THR A 717 2.34 8.43 -14.33
N ILE A 718 2.28 7.11 -14.55
CA ILE A 718 1.49 6.18 -13.75
C ILE A 718 2.14 6.01 -12.38
N ASP A 719 3.46 5.85 -12.32
CA ASP A 719 4.17 5.74 -11.04
C ASP A 719 4.10 7.02 -10.22
N ALA A 720 4.14 8.20 -10.86
CA ALA A 720 3.90 9.47 -10.18
C ALA A 720 2.52 9.50 -9.51
N LYS A 721 1.47 9.05 -10.21
CA LYS A 721 0.13 8.94 -9.64
C LYS A 721 0.08 7.94 -8.49
N ASP A 722 0.76 6.79 -8.63
CA ASP A 722 0.86 5.79 -7.56
C ASP A 722 1.51 6.38 -6.30
N VAL A 723 2.66 7.05 -6.43
CA VAL A 723 3.35 7.74 -5.31
C VAL A 723 2.42 8.78 -4.66
N LEU A 724 1.77 9.64 -5.45
CA LEU A 724 0.87 10.67 -4.93
C LEU A 724 -0.35 10.09 -4.20
N ASN A 725 -0.86 8.94 -4.66
CA ASN A 725 -1.96 8.24 -3.98
C ASN A 725 -1.49 7.60 -2.67
N LEU A 726 -0.30 7.00 -2.67
CA LEU A 726 0.31 6.44 -1.46
C LEU A 726 0.59 7.53 -0.41
N LEU A 727 1.07 8.70 -0.80
CA LEU A 727 1.26 9.82 0.13
C LEU A 727 -0.03 10.32 0.78
N LYS A 728 -1.19 10.05 0.18
CA LYS A 728 -2.52 10.40 0.73
C LYS A 728 -3.15 9.28 1.55
N SER A 729 -2.60 8.07 1.51
CA SER A 729 -3.15 6.92 2.22
C SER A 729 -2.95 7.05 3.73
N GLU A 730 -3.86 6.46 4.51
CA GLU A 730 -3.78 6.46 5.98
C GLU A 730 -2.49 5.78 6.50
N HIS A 731 -1.92 4.87 5.71
CA HIS A 731 -0.68 4.17 6.04
C HIS A 731 0.56 5.07 6.07
N VAL A 732 0.48 6.30 5.54
CA VAL A 732 1.56 7.29 5.67
C VAL A 732 1.66 7.86 7.09
N VAL A 733 0.57 7.83 7.86
CA VAL A 733 0.50 8.49 9.18
C VAL A 733 1.52 7.89 10.17
N PRO A 734 1.62 6.55 10.33
CA PRO A 734 2.66 5.94 11.16
C PRO A 734 4.09 6.27 10.69
N LEU A 735 4.30 6.45 9.38
CA LEU A 735 5.63 6.76 8.85
C LEU A 735 6.11 8.16 9.25
N ARG A 736 5.20 9.13 9.38
CA ARG A 736 5.53 10.49 9.85
C ARG A 736 6.10 10.46 11.28
N GLN A 737 5.64 9.52 12.10
CA GLN A 737 6.03 9.36 13.49
C GLN A 737 7.29 8.50 13.64
N ASN A 738 7.30 7.33 13.00
CA ASN A 738 8.35 6.32 13.21
C ASN A 738 9.59 6.55 12.36
N ARG A 739 9.44 7.18 11.19
CA ARG A 739 10.54 7.51 10.24
C ARG A 739 11.56 6.37 10.11
N PRO A 740 11.16 5.20 9.57
CA PRO A 740 11.95 3.97 9.63
C PRO A 740 13.21 3.99 8.73
N TRP A 741 13.61 5.14 8.20
CA TRP A 741 14.64 5.27 7.17
C TRP A 741 16.07 4.98 7.66
N ALA A 742 16.27 4.97 8.98
CA ALA A 742 17.51 4.56 9.62
C ALA A 742 17.62 3.03 9.81
N ASP A 743 16.55 2.28 9.56
CA ASP A 743 16.56 0.82 9.64
C ASP A 743 17.37 0.24 8.48
N ARG A 744 18.59 -0.19 8.79
CA ARG A 744 19.53 -0.76 7.80
C ARG A 744 19.19 -2.18 7.36
N THR A 745 18.24 -2.83 8.04
CA THR A 745 17.72 -4.12 7.58
C THR A 745 16.72 -3.94 6.43
N LEU A 746 15.93 -2.87 6.47
CA LEU A 746 14.97 -2.50 5.42
C LEU A 746 15.58 -1.62 4.34
N PHE A 747 16.48 -0.72 4.72
CA PHE A 747 17.05 0.30 3.85
C PHE A 747 18.57 0.26 3.93
N SER A 748 19.19 -0.47 3.00
CA SER A 748 20.65 -0.41 2.83
C SER A 748 21.10 1.05 2.67
N GLU A 749 22.33 1.36 3.06
CA GLU A 749 22.85 2.74 2.98
C GLU A 749 22.74 3.29 1.55
N GLU A 750 23.06 2.46 0.55
CA GLU A 750 22.93 2.77 -0.87
C GLU A 750 21.47 3.05 -1.26
N PHE A 751 20.54 2.14 -0.93
CA PHE A 751 19.13 2.30 -1.29
C PHE A 751 18.53 3.55 -0.62
N TYR A 752 18.87 3.82 0.63
CA TYR A 752 18.43 5.03 1.33
C TYR A 752 19.01 6.30 0.70
N GLY A 753 20.31 6.31 0.39
CA GLY A 753 20.98 7.43 -0.28
C GLY A 753 20.33 7.77 -1.61
N LEU A 754 20.12 6.76 -2.47
CA LEU A 754 19.42 6.90 -3.74
C LEU A 754 17.96 7.35 -3.55
N SER A 755 17.26 6.79 -2.55
CA SER A 755 15.88 7.19 -2.24
C SER A 755 15.78 8.66 -1.86
N ARG A 756 16.72 9.20 -1.08
CA ARG A 756 16.74 10.64 -0.75
C ARG A 756 16.90 11.51 -1.98
N GLN A 757 17.82 11.15 -2.89
CA GLN A 757 18.00 11.86 -4.14
C GLN A 757 16.74 11.80 -5.01
N ARG A 758 16.16 10.62 -5.17
CA ARG A 758 14.96 10.43 -5.98
C ARG A 758 13.74 11.15 -5.40
N VAL A 759 13.57 11.17 -4.08
CA VAL A 759 12.52 11.96 -3.42
C VAL A 759 12.71 13.45 -3.69
N ARG A 760 13.95 13.95 -3.64
CA ARG A 760 14.26 15.34 -3.99
C ARG A 760 13.85 15.67 -5.42
N GLU A 761 14.22 14.83 -6.36
CA GLU A 761 13.86 14.99 -7.77
C GLU A 761 12.34 14.86 -7.98
N PHE A 762 11.68 13.96 -7.24
CA PHE A 762 10.24 13.75 -7.29
C PHE A 762 9.48 14.99 -6.86
N TYR A 763 9.79 15.59 -5.71
CA TYR A 763 9.05 16.76 -5.27
C TYR A 763 9.40 18.02 -6.09
N VAL A 764 10.57 18.09 -6.75
CA VAL A 764 10.84 19.14 -7.74
C VAL A 764 9.89 19.02 -8.93
N ALA A 765 9.68 17.79 -9.44
CA ALA A 765 8.71 17.52 -10.50
C ALA A 765 7.24 17.63 -10.05
N HIS A 766 6.97 17.36 -8.77
CA HIS A 766 5.64 17.37 -8.17
C HIS A 766 5.60 18.19 -6.87
N PRO A 767 5.66 19.54 -6.93
CA PRO A 767 5.82 20.41 -5.75
C PRO A 767 4.79 20.21 -4.65
N ARG A 768 3.56 19.79 -5.01
CA ARG A 768 2.49 19.52 -4.04
C ARG A 768 2.80 18.35 -3.10
N SER A 769 3.73 17.47 -3.45
CA SER A 769 4.16 16.34 -2.61
C SER A 769 5.26 16.72 -1.61
N MET A 770 5.90 17.88 -1.77
CA MET A 770 7.06 18.30 -0.98
C MET A 770 6.78 18.28 0.52
N GLN A 771 5.66 18.86 0.96
CA GLN A 771 5.31 18.93 2.36
C GLN A 771 5.12 17.54 2.98
N GLU A 772 4.58 16.58 2.22
CA GLU A 772 4.40 15.21 2.69
C GLU A 772 5.74 14.50 2.90
N PHE A 773 6.68 14.64 1.95
CA PHE A 773 8.02 14.10 2.11
C PHE A 773 8.82 14.76 3.25
N ILE A 774 8.69 16.07 3.44
CA ILE A 774 9.28 16.77 4.60
C ILE A 774 8.71 16.21 5.91
N ASN A 775 7.40 15.99 5.98
CA ASN A 775 6.76 15.42 7.17
C ASN A 775 7.25 13.99 7.45
N LEU A 776 7.54 13.23 6.39
CA LEU A 776 8.16 11.91 6.45
C LEU A 776 9.64 11.98 6.86
N GLY A 777 10.31 13.14 6.75
CA GLY A 777 11.71 13.34 7.16
C GLY A 777 12.74 13.28 6.02
N PHE A 778 12.33 13.58 4.79
CA PHE A 778 13.21 13.67 3.61
C PHE A 778 13.72 15.09 3.34
#